data_AF-A0A836HNI0-F1
#
_entry.id   AF-A0A836HNI0-F1
#
_cell.length_a   1.000
_cell.length_b   1.000
_cell.length_c   1.000
_cell.angle_alpha   90.00
_cell.angle_beta   90.00
_cell.angle_gamma   90.00
#
_symmetry.space_group_name_H-M   'P 1'
#
loop_
_entity.id
_entity.type
_entity.pdbx_description
1 polymer ?
#
loop_
_entity_poly.entity_id
_entity_poly.type
_entity_poly.pdbx_seq_one_letter_code
_entity_poly.pdbx_strand_id
1 'polypeptide(L)'
;MSRADKQQHQEHVVGTSRDTSVRLFAFANTRPSYQVVFAPEEPLIMLKSKRSSTPQHPCLQWEPLSSLVFQARPNTTHAVYVVDTTNLNSVATYEREEHVNGAAIGPLLKRLSNAITRLNPHNATMVAAGVSGHLAMKYVLVGEKTLGHRDRLVQRLVLVCPTPLSALTAMTDAVSKRPAVDGYPLPEVIVLLKEQAETPAWSAWLVALQDVHHRISSFHVTTNLAPSLFAAIAREAGLAAADGTVVDVQQRYAAPRVYRLDFVLSKQTKSVEQLPRLSPLDTLGYDDDSHDSDEEGHANHHAHHRRQSHGHGAHHCHRHEHDVGEDDCEDADGSGEESDFEGGADDAAAGDAAGADEPHCGCGSEGCRSGHESEAEAAADGSAGSVLVSGLHGLANWCGPVRIIVEGRVLDLEAGLVGTTDGCVKVTNLLERVATDSALAAWHARAMLANQKAKQKKPPAVAIAGALARDDEGHTALCAEEVRPLTKAEIRLSVTAGSSLEEIPVHYNTSRIAQSYGALLIRGRKCALVRNVEDAMDVHMRIPSAPHSSAEESCMDCAVRALCDACEVSSDNFFLPSYLPPVVYYPTQAAGAVGPRCVTIYTVLAISPPPRGAASDAVEDAPEPEEPYDWVSFCRALALVETEAEREVLREAQRHLERAHKAGLYTPVKGCGLFGEDVKPPRGAAAAVTEATLTDIAGPAAQRCKTLIGVAFYVIVCPGGVAAELTPLLTQALHTNCSLACNADTATSSIEDIAAEARRRGGRHVLLLLGGDDDAEAFCETHLLHLTERRHATAQVFTVLLPRVAASIVELVDELLASDVEGRLDTLLSAARVSDALITMVPPEELSRGERAVLQVCCRANPDLTLFYGWDAHHPFTVCDRTLAGNGSTSDAGAAPTLKEMKVCTPAGVPVAPAALAFLTHAGALDCFYAAGECRLLFAQGDVWVPTRGSTQGFVYLDATSHCLAVEPGKEWTSASDADRTSELTLLVWCTNDAAASAAAAHAATLEQQLQWSEARDGSDWLSAYDPLPQWE
;
A
#
# COMPACT_ATOMS: atom_id res chain seq x y z
N MET A 1 -37.28 -2.78 -7.72
CA MET A 1 -37.29 -3.41 -6.38
C MET A 1 -38.71 -3.63 -5.93
N SER A 2 -39.05 -4.88 -5.65
CA SER A 2 -40.27 -5.28 -4.99
C SER A 2 -40.31 -4.76 -3.54
N ARG A 3 -41.47 -4.85 -2.87
CA ARG A 3 -41.61 -4.45 -1.47
C ARG A 3 -40.77 -5.34 -0.53
N ALA A 4 -40.66 -6.62 -0.87
CA ALA A 4 -39.81 -7.58 -0.17
C ALA A 4 -38.32 -7.27 -0.41
N ASP A 5 -37.93 -6.91 -1.64
CA ASP A 5 -36.55 -6.51 -1.93
C ASP A 5 -36.17 -5.24 -1.17
N LYS A 6 -37.11 -4.29 -0.99
CA LYS A 6 -36.85 -3.08 -0.19
C LYS A 6 -36.70 -3.38 1.29
N GLN A 7 -37.47 -4.32 1.82
CA GLN A 7 -37.42 -4.73 3.22
C GLN A 7 -36.15 -5.54 3.50
N GLN A 8 -35.81 -6.50 2.64
CA GLN A 8 -34.55 -7.24 2.70
C GLN A 8 -33.34 -6.32 2.49
N HIS A 9 -33.44 -5.34 1.59
CA HIS A 9 -32.43 -4.30 1.39
C HIS A 9 -32.27 -3.42 2.63
N GLN A 10 -33.35 -3.07 3.34
CA GLN A 10 -33.34 -2.31 4.61
C GLN A 10 -32.76 -3.10 5.79
N GLU A 11 -32.98 -4.42 5.83
CA GLU A 11 -32.51 -5.31 6.89
C GLU A 11 -31.00 -5.64 6.77
N HIS A 12 -30.40 -5.49 5.59
CA HIS A 12 -28.99 -5.86 5.31
C HIS A 12 -28.05 -4.65 5.10
N VAL A 13 -28.51 -3.48 5.53
CA VAL A 13 -27.83 -2.18 5.55
C VAL A 13 -26.80 -2.13 6.67
N VAL A 14 -25.50 -2.17 6.35
CA VAL A 14 -24.43 -1.82 7.30
C VAL A 14 -23.97 -0.40 6.96
N GLY A 15 -24.36 0.57 7.77
CA GLY A 15 -24.01 1.97 7.56
C GLY A 15 -23.72 2.69 8.86
N THR A 16 -23.39 3.97 8.75
CA THR A 16 -23.03 4.88 9.85
C THR A 16 -24.16 5.12 10.87
N SER A 17 -25.21 4.29 10.91
CA SER A 17 -26.33 4.42 11.84
C SER A 17 -25.90 4.36 13.31
N ARG A 18 -24.73 3.77 13.60
CA ARG A 18 -24.13 3.72 14.93
C ARG A 18 -23.09 4.83 15.21
N ASP A 19 -22.64 5.59 14.20
CA ASP A 19 -21.71 6.72 14.39
C ASP A 19 -22.47 7.95 14.93
N THR A 20 -22.15 8.33 16.15
CA THR A 20 -22.81 9.43 16.86
C THR A 20 -22.07 10.77 16.76
N SER A 21 -20.88 10.80 16.12
CA SER A 21 -19.92 11.90 16.22
C SER A 21 -20.16 13.05 15.24
N VAL A 22 -20.56 12.76 14.00
CA VAL A 22 -21.01 13.75 13.01
C VAL A 22 -22.28 13.25 12.36
N ARG A 23 -23.40 13.93 12.62
CA ARG A 23 -24.72 13.54 12.13
C ARG A 23 -25.22 14.51 11.08
N LEU A 24 -25.83 13.98 10.02
CA LEU A 24 -26.38 14.77 8.93
C LEU A 24 -27.90 14.75 8.98
N PHE A 25 -28.50 15.93 9.00
CA PHE A 25 -29.94 16.11 8.90
C PHE A 25 -30.28 16.97 7.69
N ALA A 26 -31.49 16.80 7.17
CA ALA A 26 -32.01 17.53 6.04
C ALA A 26 -33.44 17.99 6.31
N PHE A 27 -33.69 19.30 6.19
CA PHE A 27 -35.03 19.82 6.01
C PHE A 27 -35.44 19.62 4.55
N ALA A 28 -36.54 18.91 4.29
CA ALA A 28 -37.08 18.68 2.96
C ALA A 28 -38.61 18.68 2.95
N ASN A 29 -39.22 19.16 1.87
CA ASN A 29 -40.68 19.16 1.67
C ASN A 29 -41.15 18.09 0.66
N THR A 30 -40.25 17.22 0.20
CA THR A 30 -40.50 16.15 -0.77
C THR A 30 -41.21 14.96 -0.12
N ARG A 31 -42.09 14.28 -0.87
CA ARG A 31 -42.75 13.04 -0.42
C ARG A 31 -41.83 11.82 -0.64
N PRO A 32 -41.98 10.73 0.16
CA PRO A 32 -41.09 9.56 0.12
C PRO A 32 -40.99 8.81 -1.23
N SER A 33 -41.90 9.07 -2.18
CA SER A 33 -41.88 8.47 -3.51
C SER A 33 -40.95 9.16 -4.51
N TYR A 34 -40.37 10.32 -4.16
CA TYR A 34 -39.27 10.90 -4.91
C TYR A 34 -37.97 10.19 -4.47
N GLN A 35 -37.27 9.53 -5.40
CA GLN A 35 -35.88 9.13 -5.20
C GLN A 35 -35.04 10.41 -5.12
N VAL A 36 -34.98 11.02 -3.94
CA VAL A 36 -34.13 12.20 -3.73
C VAL A 36 -32.70 11.68 -3.57
N VAL A 37 -31.94 11.68 -4.67
CA VAL A 37 -30.48 11.70 -4.58
C VAL A 37 -30.14 13.07 -3.99
N PHE A 38 -29.75 13.13 -2.71
CA PHE A 38 -29.32 14.38 -2.09
C PHE A 38 -27.87 14.67 -2.52
N ALA A 39 -27.65 14.92 -3.82
CA ALA A 39 -26.42 15.50 -4.37
C ALA A 39 -26.76 16.87 -5.00
N PRO A 40 -27.10 17.87 -4.17
CA PRO A 40 -27.63 19.15 -4.62
C PRO A 40 -26.57 20.05 -5.26
N GLU A 41 -26.99 20.83 -6.25
CA GLU A 41 -26.24 21.99 -6.72
C GLU A 41 -26.49 23.17 -5.75
N GLU A 42 -25.41 23.84 -5.34
CA GLU A 42 -25.39 25.01 -4.45
C GLU A 42 -26.21 24.87 -3.14
N PRO A 43 -26.05 23.79 -2.34
CA PRO A 43 -26.85 23.60 -1.13
C PRO A 43 -26.50 24.56 -0.01
N LEU A 44 -27.47 24.76 0.90
CA LEU A 44 -27.26 25.44 2.17
C LEU A 44 -26.96 24.42 3.28
N ILE A 45 -25.78 24.50 3.88
CA ILE A 45 -25.29 23.59 4.94
C ILE A 45 -25.09 24.37 6.22
N MET A 46 -25.73 23.96 7.32
CA MET A 46 -25.63 24.59 8.63
C MET A 46 -24.75 23.75 9.55
N LEU A 47 -23.63 24.31 10.02
CA LEU A 47 -22.72 23.62 10.94
C LEU A 47 -23.08 23.94 12.40
N LYS A 48 -23.32 22.89 13.20
CA LYS A 48 -23.63 23.00 14.63
C LYS A 48 -22.60 22.24 15.45
N SER A 49 -21.93 22.92 16.38
CA SER A 49 -20.80 22.34 17.14
C SER A 49 -20.88 22.50 18.66
N LYS A 50 -21.96 23.09 19.19
CA LYS A 50 -22.16 23.24 20.64
C LYS A 50 -23.48 22.66 21.12
N ARG A 51 -23.43 21.88 22.19
CA ARG A 51 -24.61 21.36 22.88
C ARG A 51 -25.40 22.52 23.50
N SER A 52 -26.71 22.54 23.27
CA SER A 52 -27.60 23.48 23.95
C SER A 52 -27.66 23.16 25.45
N SER A 53 -27.92 24.18 26.27
CA SER A 53 -28.08 24.02 27.73
C SER A 53 -29.23 23.09 28.12
N THR A 54 -30.23 22.98 27.24
CA THR A 54 -31.35 22.03 27.34
C THR A 54 -31.23 21.01 26.20
N PRO A 55 -31.47 19.71 26.45
CA PRO A 55 -31.55 18.71 25.39
C PRO A 55 -32.66 19.10 24.42
N GLN A 56 -32.30 19.33 23.15
CA GLN A 56 -33.26 19.66 22.09
C GLN A 56 -32.74 19.12 20.76
N HIS A 57 -33.65 18.86 19.82
CA HIS A 57 -33.30 18.38 18.49
C HIS A 57 -32.25 19.28 17.80
N PRO A 58 -31.23 18.72 17.11
CA PRO A 58 -30.18 19.50 16.46
C PRO A 58 -30.69 20.58 15.50
N CYS A 59 -31.74 20.24 14.76
CA CYS A 59 -32.38 21.11 13.77
C CYS A 59 -33.31 22.19 14.34
N LEU A 60 -33.73 22.11 15.62
CA LEU A 60 -34.77 22.99 16.17
C LEU A 60 -34.39 24.48 16.08
N GLN A 61 -33.11 24.81 16.34
CA GLN A 61 -32.61 26.19 16.26
C GLN A 61 -32.70 26.80 14.85
N TRP A 62 -32.72 25.94 13.84
CA TRP A 62 -32.61 26.32 12.43
C TRP A 62 -33.93 26.22 11.67
N GLU A 63 -35.00 25.75 12.31
CA GLU A 63 -36.35 25.70 11.74
C GLU A 63 -36.86 27.06 11.22
N PRO A 64 -36.64 28.20 11.90
CA PRO A 64 -37.07 29.50 11.37
C PRO A 64 -36.32 29.88 10.08
N LEU A 65 -35.03 29.53 9.98
CA LEU A 65 -34.23 29.79 8.78
C LEU A 65 -34.69 28.90 7.62
N SER A 66 -34.89 27.61 7.87
CA SER A 66 -35.39 26.70 6.83
C SER A 66 -36.77 27.14 6.34
N SER A 67 -37.67 27.56 7.25
CA SER A 67 -38.97 28.12 6.88
C SER A 67 -38.86 29.34 5.96
N LEU A 68 -37.94 30.27 6.25
CA LEU A 68 -37.68 31.42 5.38
C LEU A 68 -37.14 31.00 4.00
N VAL A 69 -36.23 30.01 3.97
CA VAL A 69 -35.67 29.46 2.73
C VAL A 69 -36.77 28.83 1.87
N PHE A 70 -37.58 27.95 2.44
CA PHE A 70 -38.68 27.27 1.73
C PHE A 70 -39.82 28.22 1.32
N GLN A 71 -40.05 29.31 2.06
CA GLN A 71 -41.00 30.37 1.66
C GLN A 71 -40.47 31.21 0.49
N ALA A 72 -39.17 31.52 0.47
CA ALA A 72 -38.54 32.26 -0.62
C ALA A 72 -38.39 31.39 -1.89
N ARG A 73 -38.25 30.08 -1.72
CA ARG A 73 -37.98 29.09 -2.76
C ARG A 73 -38.99 27.91 -2.71
N PRO A 74 -40.29 28.15 -2.94
CA PRO A 74 -41.32 27.12 -2.78
C PRO A 74 -41.20 25.95 -3.77
N ASN A 75 -40.47 26.13 -4.88
CA ASN A 75 -40.35 25.17 -5.98
C ASN A 75 -39.09 24.30 -5.92
N THR A 76 -38.17 24.49 -4.97
CA THR A 76 -36.88 23.77 -4.98
C THR A 76 -37.02 22.37 -4.39
N THR A 77 -36.47 21.36 -5.05
CA THR A 77 -36.26 20.00 -4.48
C THR A 77 -35.13 19.97 -3.46
N HIS A 78 -34.35 21.05 -3.39
CA HIS A 78 -33.20 21.21 -2.53
C HIS A 78 -33.57 21.13 -1.04
N ALA A 79 -32.78 20.36 -0.29
CA ALA A 79 -32.86 20.30 1.16
C ALA A 79 -31.94 21.35 1.81
N VAL A 80 -32.30 21.78 3.02
CA VAL A 80 -31.39 22.55 3.87
C VAL A 80 -30.75 21.58 4.87
N TYR A 81 -29.43 21.49 4.86
CA TYR A 81 -28.70 20.49 5.65
C TYR A 81 -28.27 21.05 6.99
N VAL A 82 -28.33 20.24 8.03
CA VAL A 82 -27.71 20.50 9.34
C VAL A 82 -26.68 19.42 9.59
N VAL A 83 -25.43 19.82 9.69
CA VAL A 83 -24.34 18.95 10.13
C VAL A 83 -24.13 19.19 11.61
N ASP A 84 -24.48 18.20 12.41
CA ASP A 84 -24.42 18.24 13.86
C ASP A 84 -23.19 17.51 14.38
N THR A 85 -22.32 18.23 15.08
CA THR A 85 -21.11 17.72 15.73
C THR A 85 -21.20 17.86 17.26
N THR A 86 -22.41 17.88 17.83
CA THR A 86 -22.64 18.25 19.25
C THR A 86 -22.50 17.13 20.27
N ASN A 87 -22.50 15.85 19.85
CA ASN A 87 -22.39 14.70 20.78
C ASN A 87 -20.95 14.32 21.19
N LEU A 88 -20.00 15.22 20.97
CA LEU A 88 -18.62 15.02 21.37
C LEU A 88 -18.49 15.33 22.87
N ASN A 89 -18.61 14.31 23.74
CA ASN A 89 -18.17 14.42 25.15
C ASN A 89 -16.65 14.67 25.26
N SER A 90 -15.93 14.58 24.15
CA SER A 90 -14.48 14.63 23.98
C SER A 90 -13.97 15.91 23.29
N VAL A 91 -14.74 17.01 23.26
CA VAL A 91 -14.25 18.32 22.74
C VAL A 91 -12.94 18.73 23.41
N ALA A 92 -12.80 18.49 24.72
CA ALA A 92 -11.56 18.78 25.44
C ALA A 92 -10.39 17.86 25.05
N THR A 93 -10.67 16.65 24.56
CA THR A 93 -9.66 15.69 24.09
C THR A 93 -9.21 16.04 22.68
N TYR A 94 -10.16 16.32 21.78
CA TYR A 94 -9.88 16.69 20.38
C TYR A 94 -9.25 18.09 20.25
N GLU A 95 -9.70 19.09 21.02
CA GLU A 95 -9.05 20.41 21.04
C GLU A 95 -7.63 20.32 21.61
N ARG A 96 -7.38 19.44 22.59
CA ARG A 96 -6.06 19.23 23.20
C ARG A 96 -5.12 18.47 22.26
N GLU A 97 -5.61 17.49 21.52
CA GLU A 97 -4.86 16.85 20.43
C GLU A 97 -4.52 17.84 19.31
N GLU A 98 -5.43 18.74 18.94
CA GLU A 98 -5.17 19.78 17.94
C GLU A 98 -4.14 20.81 18.42
N HIS A 99 -4.20 21.21 19.70
CA HIS A 99 -3.28 22.18 20.30
C HIS A 99 -1.87 21.61 20.53
N VAL A 100 -1.76 20.35 20.98
CA VAL A 100 -0.49 19.69 21.31
C VAL A 100 0.28 19.29 20.04
N ASN A 101 -0.42 18.93 18.97
CA ASN A 101 0.21 18.40 17.75
C ASN A 101 0.56 19.45 16.70
N GLY A 102 0.18 20.72 16.88
CA GLY A 102 0.37 21.78 15.88
C GLY A 102 -0.26 21.47 14.51
N ALA A 103 -1.19 20.50 14.47
CA ALA A 103 -1.75 19.96 13.25
C ALA A 103 -2.97 20.79 12.81
N ALA A 104 -2.91 21.38 11.62
CA ALA A 104 -4.02 22.15 11.05
C ALA A 104 -5.27 21.30 10.75
N ILE A 105 -5.24 19.96 10.85
CA ILE A 105 -6.37 19.04 10.55
C ILE A 105 -6.51 18.02 11.68
N GLY A 106 -7.59 18.11 12.47
CA GLY A 106 -7.95 17.20 13.57
C GLY A 106 -8.89 16.05 13.17
N PRO A 107 -9.13 15.05 14.04
CA PRO A 107 -10.04 13.93 13.78
C PRO A 107 -11.47 14.39 13.46
N LEU A 108 -11.98 15.37 14.22
CA LEU A 108 -13.29 15.99 13.99
C LEU A 108 -13.39 16.61 12.59
N LEU A 109 -12.36 17.31 12.15
CA LEU A 109 -12.34 17.92 10.83
C LEU A 109 -12.33 16.87 9.71
N LYS A 110 -11.68 15.73 9.93
CA LYS A 110 -11.69 14.60 8.99
C LYS A 110 -13.08 13.98 8.89
N ARG A 111 -13.75 13.73 10.02
CA ARG A 111 -15.10 13.16 10.05
C ARG A 111 -16.12 14.10 9.39
N LEU A 112 -16.02 15.40 9.68
CA LEU A 112 -16.79 16.44 9.01
C LEU A 112 -16.57 16.42 7.50
N SER A 113 -15.31 16.30 7.06
CA SER A 113 -14.96 16.22 5.64
C SER A 113 -15.56 14.98 4.97
N ASN A 114 -15.42 13.80 5.58
CA ASN A 114 -16.01 12.58 5.04
C ASN A 114 -17.53 12.68 4.89
N ALA A 115 -18.23 13.25 5.89
CA ALA A 115 -19.68 13.41 5.84
C ALA A 115 -20.13 14.36 4.72
N ILE A 116 -19.45 15.51 4.57
CA ILE A 116 -19.77 16.48 3.50
C ILE A 116 -19.39 15.93 2.13
N THR A 117 -18.26 15.24 2.00
CA THR A 117 -17.84 14.60 0.74
C THR A 117 -18.83 13.53 0.29
N ARG A 118 -19.36 12.71 1.21
CA ARG A 118 -20.39 11.71 0.87
C ARG A 118 -21.72 12.33 0.45
N LEU A 119 -22.02 13.55 0.91
CA LEU A 119 -23.13 14.35 0.40
C LEU A 119 -22.85 14.85 -1.03
N ASN A 120 -21.57 14.96 -1.41
CA ASN A 120 -21.08 15.42 -2.72
C ASN A 120 -21.74 16.73 -3.18
N PRO A 121 -21.70 17.81 -2.38
CA PRO A 121 -22.27 19.08 -2.80
C PRO A 121 -21.41 19.78 -3.86
N HIS A 122 -22.05 20.49 -4.79
CA HIS A 122 -21.36 21.36 -5.74
C HIS A 122 -21.59 22.83 -5.36
N ASN A 123 -20.52 23.56 -5.02
CA ASN A 123 -20.54 24.99 -4.67
C ASN A 123 -21.48 25.36 -3.50
N ALA A 124 -21.46 24.57 -2.42
CA ALA A 124 -22.32 24.83 -1.26
C ALA A 124 -22.06 26.19 -0.60
N THR A 125 -23.11 26.71 0.05
CA THR A 125 -23.01 27.77 1.06
C THR A 125 -23.06 27.15 2.46
N MET A 126 -21.98 27.28 3.22
CA MET A 126 -21.92 26.84 4.62
C MET A 126 -22.21 28.00 5.56
N VAL A 127 -23.09 27.80 6.54
CA VAL A 127 -23.42 28.76 7.59
C VAL A 127 -22.95 28.23 8.94
N ALA A 128 -22.18 29.04 9.68
CA ALA A 128 -21.68 28.67 10.99
C ALA A 128 -21.84 29.83 11.99
N ALA A 129 -22.49 29.55 13.13
CA ALA A 129 -22.77 30.56 14.15
C ALA A 129 -21.89 30.42 15.39
N GLY A 130 -21.39 31.55 15.93
CA GLY A 130 -20.64 31.58 17.17
C GLY A 130 -19.39 30.69 17.14
N VAL A 131 -19.33 29.71 18.06
CA VAL A 131 -18.18 28.81 18.22
C VAL A 131 -17.98 27.86 17.03
N SER A 132 -19.04 27.57 16.26
CA SER A 132 -18.92 26.74 15.05
C SER A 132 -18.14 27.45 13.94
N GLY A 133 -17.98 28.77 14.02
CA GLY A 133 -17.21 29.54 13.05
C GLY A 133 -15.74 29.11 12.95
N HIS A 134 -15.13 28.68 14.07
CA HIS A 134 -13.76 28.18 14.08
C HIS A 134 -13.61 26.89 13.26
N LEU A 135 -14.50 25.91 13.48
CA LEU A 135 -14.48 24.64 12.74
C LEU A 135 -14.82 24.83 11.26
N ALA A 136 -15.78 25.71 10.94
CA ALA A 136 -16.16 26.00 9.56
C ALA A 136 -15.04 26.70 8.78
N MET A 137 -14.38 27.70 9.37
CA MET A 137 -13.25 28.38 8.74
C MET A 137 -12.09 27.41 8.50
N LYS A 138 -11.83 26.53 9.46
CA LYS A 138 -10.82 25.47 9.33
C LYS A 138 -11.17 24.46 8.22
N TYR A 139 -12.44 24.06 8.12
CA TYR A 139 -12.92 23.18 7.06
C TYR A 139 -12.71 23.77 5.67
N VAL A 140 -13.13 25.02 5.47
CA VAL A 140 -12.98 25.70 4.18
C VAL A 140 -11.51 25.94 3.86
N LEU A 141 -10.63 26.21 4.82
CA LEU A 141 -9.22 26.47 4.48
C LEU A 141 -8.39 25.21 4.21
N VAL A 142 -8.68 24.07 4.86
CA VAL A 142 -7.82 22.86 4.78
C VAL A 142 -8.55 21.50 4.76
N GLY A 143 -9.87 21.47 4.96
CA GLY A 143 -10.65 20.24 5.16
C GLY A 143 -11.07 19.53 3.87
N GLU A 144 -11.07 20.21 2.73
CA GLU A 144 -11.69 19.72 1.47
C GLU A 144 -10.78 18.86 0.57
N LYS A 145 -9.66 18.33 1.08
CA LYS A 145 -8.60 17.60 0.34
C LYS A 145 -9.05 16.98 -1.01
N THR A 146 -8.78 17.73 -2.08
CA THR A 146 -8.70 17.42 -3.52
C THR A 146 -9.04 15.98 -3.97
N LEU A 147 -10.31 15.77 -4.30
CA LEU A 147 -10.85 14.58 -5.00
C LEU A 147 -10.95 14.77 -6.54
N GLY A 148 -10.17 15.70 -7.12
CA GLY A 148 -10.24 15.95 -8.57
C GLY A 148 -11.57 16.55 -9.06
N HIS A 149 -12.42 17.05 -8.15
CA HIS A 149 -13.61 17.80 -8.54
C HIS A 149 -13.20 19.11 -9.23
N ARG A 150 -13.89 19.42 -10.34
CA ARG A 150 -13.74 20.71 -11.04
C ARG A 150 -14.21 21.89 -10.18
N ASP A 151 -15.22 21.64 -9.35
CA ASP A 151 -15.86 22.62 -8.47
C ASP A 151 -15.55 22.37 -6.99
N ARG A 152 -15.83 23.38 -6.17
CA ARG A 152 -15.60 23.32 -4.73
C ARG A 152 -16.77 22.69 -3.99
N LEU A 153 -16.51 21.92 -2.94
CA LEU A 153 -17.59 21.39 -2.09
C LEU A 153 -18.33 22.53 -1.37
N VAL A 154 -17.59 23.47 -0.76
CA VAL A 154 -18.12 24.69 -0.16
C VAL A 154 -17.48 25.92 -0.80
N GLN A 155 -18.23 26.61 -1.66
CA GLN A 155 -17.75 27.82 -2.33
C GLN A 155 -17.88 29.07 -1.44
N ARG A 156 -18.92 29.14 -0.59
CA ARG A 156 -19.22 30.30 0.24
C ARG A 156 -19.33 29.92 1.71
N LEU A 157 -18.68 30.68 2.58
CA LEU A 157 -18.76 30.54 4.03
C LEU A 157 -19.41 31.79 4.66
N VAL A 158 -20.49 31.60 5.41
CA VAL A 158 -21.19 32.64 6.15
C VAL A 158 -20.94 32.46 7.65
N LEU A 159 -20.12 33.32 8.23
CA LEU A 159 -19.83 33.37 9.66
C LEU A 159 -20.82 34.31 10.36
N VAL A 160 -21.57 33.78 11.30
CA VAL A 160 -22.66 34.52 11.98
C VAL A 160 -22.31 34.76 13.43
N CYS A 161 -22.13 36.04 13.80
CA CYS A 161 -21.73 36.44 15.15
C CYS A 161 -20.58 35.56 15.71
N PRO A 162 -19.45 35.45 14.98
CA PRO A 162 -18.37 34.53 15.32
C PRO A 162 -17.72 34.85 16.68
N THR A 163 -16.97 33.89 17.22
CA THR A 163 -16.09 34.10 18.37
C THR A 163 -15.02 35.17 18.12
N PRO A 164 -14.33 35.68 19.16
CA PRO A 164 -13.30 36.70 19.01
C PRO A 164 -12.26 36.35 17.95
N LEU A 165 -11.88 37.35 17.14
CA LEU A 165 -10.97 37.21 15.99
C LEU A 165 -9.63 36.56 16.36
N SER A 166 -9.13 36.75 17.58
CA SER A 166 -7.86 36.19 18.07
C SER A 166 -7.78 34.66 17.96
N ALA A 167 -8.89 33.95 18.16
CA ALA A 167 -8.93 32.49 18.03
C ALA A 167 -8.76 32.04 16.58
N LEU A 168 -9.27 32.81 15.62
CA LEU A 168 -9.17 32.51 14.19
C LEU A 168 -7.81 32.88 13.63
N THR A 169 -7.19 33.98 14.09
CA THR A 169 -5.88 34.44 13.62
C THR A 169 -4.79 33.39 13.88
N ALA A 170 -4.73 32.83 15.09
CA ALA A 170 -3.75 31.81 15.45
C ALA A 170 -3.87 30.54 14.57
N MET A 171 -5.10 30.16 14.23
CA MET A 171 -5.38 29.04 13.34
C MET A 171 -4.96 29.35 11.90
N THR A 172 -5.28 30.54 11.39
CA THR A 172 -4.89 30.93 10.02
C THR A 172 -3.39 31.07 9.85
N ASP A 173 -2.65 31.58 10.84
CA ASP A 173 -1.19 31.69 10.78
C ASP A 173 -0.52 30.30 10.69
N ALA A 174 -1.11 29.28 11.32
CA ALA A 174 -0.66 27.90 11.20
C ALA A 174 -0.95 27.31 9.81
N VAL A 175 -2.06 27.70 9.18
CA VAL A 175 -2.46 27.28 7.83
C VAL A 175 -1.65 27.99 6.74
N SER A 176 -1.33 29.28 6.92
CA SER A 176 -0.60 30.11 5.96
C SER A 176 0.84 29.65 5.68
N LYS A 177 1.42 28.81 6.55
CA LYS A 177 2.75 28.20 6.34
C LYS A 177 2.77 27.07 5.30
N ARG A 178 1.61 26.62 4.81
CA ARG A 178 1.49 25.55 3.81
C ARG A 178 1.38 26.15 2.40
N PRO A 179 1.99 25.58 1.36
CA PRO A 179 1.75 26.04 0.00
C PRO A 179 0.25 25.90 -0.36
N ALA A 180 -0.28 26.85 -1.13
CA ALA A 180 -1.62 26.71 -1.71
C ALA A 180 -1.60 25.63 -2.80
N VAL A 181 -2.71 24.93 -3.00
CA VAL A 181 -2.83 23.95 -4.09
C VAL A 181 -3.11 24.73 -5.37
N ASP A 182 -2.20 24.65 -6.34
CA ASP A 182 -2.33 25.36 -7.62
C ASP A 182 -3.58 24.89 -8.38
N GLY A 183 -4.43 25.84 -8.78
CA GLY A 183 -5.57 25.61 -9.67
C GLY A 183 -6.93 25.29 -9.03
N TYR A 184 -7.05 25.18 -7.70
CA TYR A 184 -8.35 24.94 -7.04
C TYR A 184 -9.09 26.26 -6.71
N PRO A 185 -10.41 26.39 -6.95
CA PRO A 185 -11.15 27.63 -6.69
C PRO A 185 -11.08 28.10 -5.22
N LEU A 186 -10.78 29.39 -5.00
CA LEU A 186 -10.74 29.98 -3.65
C LEU A 186 -12.14 30.34 -3.14
N PRO A 187 -12.42 30.20 -1.83
CA PRO A 187 -13.75 30.38 -1.28
C PRO A 187 -14.05 31.86 -1.01
N GLU A 188 -15.35 32.20 -1.00
CA GLU A 188 -15.86 33.49 -0.57
C GLU A 188 -16.23 33.46 0.92
N VAL A 189 -15.82 34.47 1.69
CA VAL A 189 -16.10 34.55 3.14
C VAL A 189 -16.97 35.76 3.47
N ILE A 190 -18.15 35.52 4.05
CA ILE A 190 -19.06 36.56 4.51
C ILE A 190 -19.15 36.53 6.04
N VAL A 191 -19.02 37.70 6.68
CA VAL A 191 -19.06 37.83 8.14
C VAL A 191 -20.18 38.76 8.57
N LEU A 192 -21.13 38.24 9.35
CA LEU A 192 -22.22 38.98 9.95
C LEU A 192 -21.83 39.31 11.40
N LEU A 193 -21.59 40.59 11.67
CA LEU A 193 -21.19 41.08 12.99
C LEU A 193 -22.37 41.71 13.71
N LYS A 194 -22.43 41.52 15.04
CA LYS A 194 -23.40 42.18 15.90
C LYS A 194 -23.03 43.64 16.15
N GLU A 195 -21.72 43.93 16.27
CA GLU A 195 -21.20 45.23 16.68
C GLU A 195 -20.40 45.88 15.55
N GLN A 196 -20.71 47.15 15.25
CA GLN A 196 -20.00 47.90 14.21
C GLN A 196 -18.54 48.19 14.57
N ALA A 197 -18.20 48.21 15.86
CA ALA A 197 -16.85 48.43 16.36
C ALA A 197 -15.86 47.33 15.93
N GLU A 198 -16.33 46.11 15.67
CA GLU A 198 -15.49 44.96 15.28
C GLU A 198 -15.15 44.95 13.78
N THR A 199 -15.91 45.70 12.97
CA THR A 199 -15.79 45.69 11.50
C THR A 199 -14.38 46.00 10.97
N PRO A 200 -13.64 47.01 11.51
CA PRO A 200 -12.29 47.32 11.02
C PRO A 200 -11.29 46.18 11.25
N ALA A 201 -11.35 45.51 12.41
CA ALA A 201 -10.43 44.42 12.74
C ALA A 201 -10.68 43.19 11.85
N TRP A 202 -11.95 42.83 11.64
CA TRP A 202 -12.34 41.75 10.72
C TRP A 202 -11.97 42.04 9.28
N SER A 203 -12.20 43.28 8.81
CA SER A 203 -11.85 43.68 7.45
C SER A 203 -10.34 43.61 7.22
N ALA A 204 -9.53 44.12 8.16
CA ALA A 204 -8.07 44.09 8.05
C ALA A 204 -7.53 42.65 7.99
N TRP A 205 -8.08 41.74 8.79
CA TRP A 205 -7.67 40.33 8.78
C TRP A 205 -8.08 39.59 7.50
N LEU A 206 -9.28 39.85 6.97
CA LEU A 206 -9.73 39.25 5.70
C LEU A 206 -8.94 39.79 4.50
N VAL A 207 -8.56 41.07 4.49
CA VAL A 207 -7.64 41.63 3.50
C VAL A 207 -6.30 40.90 3.52
N ALA A 208 -5.73 40.64 4.70
CA ALA A 208 -4.49 39.86 4.79
C ALA A 208 -4.66 38.42 4.25
N LEU A 209 -5.79 37.77 4.51
CA LEU A 209 -6.08 36.44 3.97
C LEU A 209 -6.22 36.42 2.44
N GLN A 210 -6.77 37.48 1.84
CA GLN A 210 -6.94 37.61 0.39
C GLN A 210 -5.63 38.02 -0.31
N ASP A 211 -5.03 39.13 0.14
CA ASP A 211 -3.96 39.81 -0.59
C ASP A 211 -2.56 39.29 -0.24
N VAL A 212 -2.34 38.83 1.01
CA VAL A 212 -1.03 38.37 1.48
C VAL A 212 -0.94 36.84 1.44
N HIS A 213 -2.00 36.14 1.84
CA HIS A 213 -2.00 34.69 1.93
C HIS A 213 -2.67 33.98 0.75
N HIS A 214 -3.38 34.71 -0.12
CA HIS A 214 -4.09 34.18 -1.29
C HIS A 214 -4.97 32.97 -0.96
N ARG A 215 -5.70 33.02 0.17
CA ARG A 215 -6.53 31.91 0.69
C ARG A 215 -8.01 32.04 0.40
N ILE A 216 -8.47 33.25 0.08
CA ILE A 216 -9.87 33.56 -0.21
C ILE A 216 -9.99 34.36 -1.51
N SER A 217 -11.08 34.16 -2.25
CA SER A 217 -11.32 34.86 -3.51
C SER A 217 -11.90 36.25 -3.27
N SER A 218 -12.88 36.35 -2.38
CA SER A 218 -13.55 37.60 -1.97
C SER A 218 -14.03 37.50 -0.52
N PHE A 219 -14.33 38.65 0.07
CA PHE A 219 -14.99 38.70 1.37
C PHE A 219 -15.99 39.85 1.48
N HIS A 220 -16.96 39.68 2.39
CA HIS A 220 -17.93 40.72 2.74
C HIS A 220 -18.15 40.77 4.25
N VAL A 221 -18.12 41.96 4.86
CA VAL A 221 -18.41 42.15 6.28
C VAL A 221 -19.63 43.07 6.41
N THR A 222 -20.66 42.60 7.12
CA THR A 222 -21.92 43.34 7.30
C THR A 222 -22.39 43.33 8.74
N THR A 223 -22.98 44.44 9.16
CA THR A 223 -23.65 44.61 10.46
C THR A 223 -25.17 44.74 10.30
N ASN A 224 -25.67 44.64 9.07
CA ASN A 224 -27.09 44.74 8.78
C ASN A 224 -27.81 43.42 9.07
N LEU A 225 -28.24 43.26 10.32
CA LEU A 225 -28.98 42.08 10.79
C LEU A 225 -30.50 42.22 10.69
N ALA A 226 -31.01 43.27 10.05
CA ALA A 226 -32.44 43.51 9.92
C ALA A 226 -33.06 42.68 8.77
N PRO A 227 -34.35 42.30 8.86
CA PRO A 227 -35.27 42.44 10.01
C PRO A 227 -35.08 41.38 11.12
N SER A 228 -34.33 40.32 10.84
CA SER A 228 -33.93 39.29 11.81
C SER A 228 -32.60 38.67 11.40
N LEU A 229 -31.90 38.04 12.34
CA LEU A 229 -30.63 37.35 12.07
C LEU A 229 -30.78 36.30 10.95
N PHE A 230 -31.86 35.52 10.98
CA PHE A 230 -32.13 34.51 9.95
C PHE A 230 -32.44 35.13 8.59
N ALA A 231 -33.12 36.28 8.54
CA ALA A 231 -33.34 37.01 7.29
C ALA A 231 -32.03 37.58 6.72
N ALA A 232 -31.11 38.02 7.59
CA ALA A 232 -29.78 38.43 7.16
C ALA A 232 -28.97 37.25 6.60
N ILE A 233 -28.96 36.10 7.29
CA ILE A 233 -28.32 34.86 6.78
C ILE A 233 -28.90 34.49 5.41
N ALA A 234 -30.22 34.47 5.27
CA ALA A 234 -30.88 34.11 4.01
C ALA A 234 -30.51 35.05 2.85
N ARG A 235 -30.36 36.36 3.14
CA ARG A 235 -29.94 37.36 2.16
C ARG A 235 -28.48 37.15 1.74
N GLU A 236 -27.57 37.02 2.70
CA GLU A 236 -26.14 36.86 2.42
C GLU A 236 -25.79 35.48 1.82
N ALA A 237 -26.61 34.45 2.09
CA ALA A 237 -26.47 33.13 1.46
C ALA A 237 -26.82 33.14 -0.05
N GLY A 238 -27.31 34.26 -0.61
CA GLY A 238 -27.57 34.39 -2.04
C GLY A 238 -28.86 33.70 -2.51
N LEU A 239 -29.83 33.52 -1.61
CA LEU A 239 -31.03 32.72 -1.88
C LEU A 239 -32.04 33.36 -2.86
N ALA A 240 -31.73 34.52 -3.45
CA ALA A 240 -32.62 35.30 -4.31
C ALA A 240 -32.75 34.80 -5.76
N ALA A 241 -31.82 33.97 -6.25
CA ALA A 241 -31.92 33.34 -7.57
C ALA A 241 -32.69 32.02 -7.47
N ALA A 242 -33.75 31.83 -8.25
CA ALA A 242 -34.39 30.52 -8.41
C ALA A 242 -33.47 29.63 -9.26
N ASP A 243 -33.22 28.39 -8.85
CA ASP A 243 -32.38 27.39 -9.54
C ASP A 243 -32.97 26.91 -10.90
N GLY A 244 -34.04 27.53 -11.38
CA GLY A 244 -34.70 27.19 -12.63
C GLY A 244 -35.47 25.85 -12.60
N THR A 245 -35.43 25.08 -11.51
CA THR A 245 -36.15 23.80 -11.44
C THR A 245 -37.62 24.01 -11.06
N VAL A 246 -38.52 23.74 -12.02
CA VAL A 246 -39.97 23.80 -11.81
C VAL A 246 -40.43 22.42 -11.34
N VAL A 247 -40.84 22.31 -10.08
CA VAL A 247 -41.30 21.06 -9.49
C VAL A 247 -42.76 21.18 -9.09
N ASP A 248 -43.53 20.11 -9.31
CA ASP A 248 -44.97 20.06 -9.05
C ASP A 248 -45.31 20.27 -7.56
N VAL A 249 -45.91 21.42 -7.26
CA VAL A 249 -46.29 21.88 -5.92
C VAL A 249 -47.36 20.97 -5.27
N GLN A 250 -48.13 20.22 -6.06
CA GLN A 250 -49.18 19.33 -5.54
C GLN A 250 -48.62 18.05 -4.88
N GLN A 251 -47.35 17.72 -5.12
CA GLN A 251 -46.72 16.48 -4.63
C GLN A 251 -45.88 16.67 -3.35
N ARG A 252 -45.98 17.83 -2.68
CA ARG A 252 -45.14 18.20 -1.52
C ARG A 252 -45.90 18.23 -0.19
N TYR A 253 -45.16 18.30 0.90
CA TYR A 253 -45.68 18.71 2.21
C TYR A 253 -45.70 20.25 2.30
N ALA A 254 -46.74 20.80 2.93
CA ALA A 254 -46.90 22.25 3.09
C ALA A 254 -45.85 22.88 4.02
N ALA A 255 -45.28 22.10 4.93
CA ALA A 255 -44.17 22.49 5.80
C ALA A 255 -43.00 21.51 5.58
N PRO A 256 -41.75 22.00 5.65
CA PRO A 256 -40.58 21.12 5.57
C PRO A 256 -40.56 20.16 6.75
N ARG A 257 -40.19 18.91 6.48
CA ARG A 257 -39.94 17.87 7.48
C ARG A 257 -38.45 17.67 7.65
N VAL A 258 -38.06 17.15 8.80
CA VAL A 258 -36.66 16.85 9.09
C VAL A 258 -36.41 15.36 8.88
N TYR A 259 -35.34 15.06 8.17
CA TYR A 259 -34.85 13.72 7.92
C TYR A 259 -33.42 13.59 8.46
N ARG A 260 -33.10 12.47 9.10
CA ARG A 260 -31.73 12.04 9.36
C ARG A 260 -31.22 11.32 8.10
N LEU A 261 -30.04 11.68 7.63
CA LEU A 261 -29.41 11.07 6.47
C LEU A 261 -28.27 10.15 6.95
N ASP A 262 -28.47 8.84 6.78
CA ASP A 262 -27.46 7.83 7.07
C ASP A 262 -26.81 7.37 5.76
N PHE A 263 -25.49 7.17 5.73
CA PHE A 263 -24.77 6.66 4.56
C PHE A 263 -24.41 5.20 4.77
N VAL A 264 -24.71 4.37 3.78
CA VAL A 264 -24.66 2.91 3.90
C VAL A 264 -23.96 2.33 2.69
N LEU A 265 -23.07 1.36 2.88
CA LEU A 265 -22.52 0.60 1.76
C LEU A 265 -23.52 -0.47 1.32
N SER A 266 -24.02 -0.37 0.09
CA SER A 266 -24.93 -1.34 -0.48
C SER A 266 -24.18 -2.60 -0.91
N LYS A 267 -24.56 -3.75 -0.37
CA LYS A 267 -23.99 -5.05 -0.74
C LYS A 267 -24.19 -5.38 -2.22
N GLN A 268 -25.30 -4.93 -2.82
CA GLN A 268 -25.64 -5.21 -4.22
C GLN A 268 -24.95 -4.27 -5.21
N THR A 269 -24.91 -2.96 -4.91
CA THR A 269 -24.35 -1.98 -5.86
C THR A 269 -22.88 -1.71 -5.60
N LYS A 270 -22.30 -2.25 -4.52
CA LYS A 270 -20.96 -1.92 -4.01
C LYS A 270 -20.73 -0.40 -3.89
N SER A 271 -21.80 0.37 -3.77
CA SER A 271 -21.79 1.84 -3.75
C SER A 271 -22.42 2.36 -2.46
N VAL A 272 -22.04 3.58 -2.08
CA VAL A 272 -22.59 4.24 -0.89
C VAL A 272 -23.98 4.79 -1.24
N GLU A 273 -25.00 4.26 -0.57
CA GLU A 273 -26.39 4.68 -0.69
C GLU A 273 -26.79 5.61 0.47
N GLN A 274 -27.64 6.59 0.18
CA GLN A 274 -28.19 7.53 1.16
C GLN A 274 -29.54 7.00 1.68
N LEU A 275 -29.67 6.82 2.99
CA LEU A 275 -30.91 6.40 3.65
C LEU A 275 -31.52 7.53 4.48
N PRO A 276 -32.54 8.24 3.95
CA PRO A 276 -33.28 9.23 4.71
C PRO A 276 -34.28 8.57 5.67
N ARG A 277 -34.15 8.85 6.97
CA ARG A 277 -35.09 8.45 8.04
C ARG A 277 -35.83 9.67 8.58
N LEU A 278 -37.13 9.58 8.82
CA LEU A 278 -37.88 10.71 9.40
C LEU A 278 -37.39 10.98 10.82
N SER A 279 -37.09 12.23 11.15
CA SER A 279 -36.58 12.63 12.47
C SER A 279 -37.37 13.83 12.98
N PRO A 280 -38.50 13.61 13.68
CA PRO A 280 -39.38 14.68 14.15
C PRO A 280 -38.68 15.63 15.14
N LEU A 281 -38.99 16.93 15.07
CA LEU A 281 -38.33 17.99 15.88
C LEU A 281 -38.61 17.89 17.40
N ASP A 282 -39.63 17.13 17.80
CA ASP A 282 -40.00 16.82 19.18
C ASP A 282 -39.18 15.67 19.78
N THR A 283 -38.39 14.96 18.97
CA THR A 283 -37.44 13.94 19.43
C THR A 283 -36.07 14.54 19.78
N LEU A 284 -35.18 13.74 20.35
CA LEU A 284 -33.76 14.12 20.49
C LEU A 284 -32.98 13.95 19.17
N GLY A 285 -33.59 13.34 18.14
CA GLY A 285 -32.98 13.03 16.87
C GLY A 285 -32.19 11.70 16.85
N TYR A 286 -32.25 10.93 17.94
CA TYR A 286 -31.43 9.72 18.20
C TYR A 286 -32.23 8.48 18.59
N ASP A 287 -33.55 8.54 18.50
CA ASP A 287 -34.40 7.42 18.87
C ASP A 287 -34.28 6.36 17.76
N ASP A 288 -33.53 5.29 18.02
CA ASP A 288 -33.57 4.08 17.18
C ASP A 288 -34.89 3.38 17.50
N ASP A 289 -35.69 3.09 16.47
CA ASP A 289 -36.95 2.34 16.59
C ASP A 289 -36.67 0.89 17.02
N SER A 290 -36.38 0.66 18.31
CA SER A 290 -36.31 -0.67 18.92
C SER A 290 -37.68 -1.10 19.45
N HIS A 291 -38.69 -1.12 18.58
CA HIS A 291 -40.00 -1.69 18.91
C HIS A 291 -40.59 -2.48 17.73
N ASP A 292 -39.91 -3.58 17.39
CA ASP A 292 -40.59 -4.77 16.87
C ASP A 292 -40.26 -5.94 17.82
N SER A 293 -41.02 -5.99 18.91
CA SER A 293 -41.22 -7.20 19.71
C SER A 293 -42.72 -7.46 19.75
N ASP A 294 -43.19 -8.39 18.93
CA ASP A 294 -44.39 -9.18 19.24
C ASP A 294 -44.09 -9.92 20.57
N GLU A 295 -44.94 -10.02 21.59
CA GLU A 295 -46.38 -10.28 21.59
C GLU A 295 -47.01 -9.96 22.99
N GLU A 296 -48.31 -9.61 22.95
CA GLU A 296 -49.38 -9.73 23.98
C GLU A 296 -49.46 -8.82 25.23
N GLY A 297 -50.53 -8.00 25.27
CA GLY A 297 -51.04 -7.39 26.50
C GLY A 297 -52.09 -6.29 26.31
N HIS A 298 -53.31 -6.67 25.91
CA HIS A 298 -54.61 -5.97 26.07
C HIS A 298 -54.64 -4.46 26.47
N ALA A 299 -55.30 -3.63 25.65
CA ALA A 299 -56.59 -2.98 25.98
C ALA A 299 -57.01 -1.90 24.97
N ASN A 300 -58.17 -2.14 24.35
CA ASN A 300 -59.24 -1.18 24.04
C ASN A 300 -58.86 0.22 23.50
N HIS A 301 -59.14 0.47 22.22
CA HIS A 301 -60.37 1.18 21.80
C HIS A 301 -60.33 1.51 20.30
N HIS A 302 -60.96 0.67 19.48
CA HIS A 302 -61.56 1.14 18.24
C HIS A 302 -62.97 1.66 18.52
N ALA A 303 -63.27 2.87 18.08
CA ALA A 303 -64.66 3.32 17.90
C ALA A 303 -64.79 4.30 16.72
N HIS A 304 -65.53 3.83 15.70
CA HIS A 304 -66.32 4.59 14.70
C HIS A 304 -65.53 5.28 13.55
N HIS A 305 -65.84 5.17 12.25
CA HIS A 305 -67.03 4.78 11.46
C HIS A 305 -66.57 4.13 10.12
N ARG A 306 -67.07 2.97 9.65
CA ARG A 306 -68.33 2.67 8.91
C ARG A 306 -68.46 3.26 7.47
N ARG A 307 -68.25 2.42 6.43
CA ARG A 307 -69.21 2.00 5.36
C ARG A 307 -68.51 1.11 4.30
N GLN A 308 -68.92 -0.17 4.18
CA GLN A 308 -69.67 -0.79 3.05
C GLN A 308 -68.82 -0.99 1.77
N SER A 309 -68.71 -2.16 1.12
CA SER A 309 -69.64 -3.31 1.03
C SER A 309 -69.00 -4.53 0.32
N HIS A 310 -69.46 -5.74 0.71
CA HIS A 310 -69.58 -7.02 -0.05
C HIS A 310 -68.29 -7.69 -0.61
N GLY A 311 -68.06 -8.99 -0.47
CA GLY A 311 -68.83 -10.09 0.09
C GLY A 311 -68.31 -11.45 -0.43
N HIS A 312 -68.36 -12.47 0.43
CA HIS A 312 -68.25 -13.93 0.17
C HIS A 312 -66.86 -14.47 -0.23
N GLY A 313 -66.32 -15.55 0.34
CA GLY A 313 -66.72 -16.52 1.37
C GLY A 313 -65.57 -17.56 1.43
N ALA A 314 -65.05 -17.92 2.61
CA ALA A 314 -65.49 -19.08 3.40
C ALA A 314 -65.22 -20.43 2.69
N HIS A 315 -64.60 -21.47 3.27
CA HIS A 315 -64.21 -21.75 4.65
C HIS A 315 -63.47 -23.11 4.70
N HIS A 316 -62.58 -23.28 5.69
CA HIS A 316 -62.36 -24.49 6.52
C HIS A 316 -61.73 -25.76 5.88
N CYS A 317 -61.03 -26.65 6.58
CA CYS A 317 -60.42 -26.74 7.91
C CYS A 317 -59.65 -28.09 8.00
N HIS A 318 -58.60 -28.12 8.85
CA HIS A 318 -58.24 -29.19 9.80
C HIS A 318 -58.13 -30.69 9.40
N ARG A 319 -56.90 -31.22 9.64
CA ARG A 319 -56.55 -32.15 10.76
C ARG A 319 -56.65 -33.69 10.55
N HIS A 320 -55.68 -34.35 11.20
CA HIS A 320 -55.54 -35.75 11.66
C HIS A 320 -54.97 -36.83 10.73
N GLU A 321 -53.76 -37.29 11.10
CA GLU A 321 -53.34 -38.64 11.54
C GLU A 321 -53.88 -39.93 10.87
N HIS A 322 -52.99 -40.94 10.95
CA HIS A 322 -53.17 -42.40 10.82
C HIS A 322 -53.26 -42.94 9.38
N ASP A 323 -52.83 -44.15 9.02
CA ASP A 323 -51.95 -45.22 9.56
C ASP A 323 -52.10 -46.41 8.58
N VAL A 324 -51.15 -47.35 8.59
CA VAL A 324 -51.22 -48.78 8.20
C VAL A 324 -51.56 -49.23 6.75
N GLY A 325 -50.80 -50.23 6.30
CA GLY A 325 -51.28 -51.37 5.47
C GLY A 325 -50.37 -51.67 4.29
N GLU A 326 -49.34 -52.51 4.41
CA GLU A 326 -49.40 -53.98 4.26
C GLU A 326 -50.28 -54.44 3.08
N ASP A 327 -49.65 -54.99 2.03
CA ASP A 327 -49.84 -56.41 1.70
C ASP A 327 -48.89 -56.87 0.58
N ASP A 328 -48.33 -58.05 0.85
CA ASP A 328 -47.56 -58.94 -0.03
C ASP A 328 -48.32 -59.32 -1.30
N CYS A 329 -47.58 -59.75 -2.32
CA CYS A 329 -47.94 -60.89 -3.18
C CYS A 329 -46.70 -61.38 -3.93
N GLU A 330 -46.44 -62.66 -3.73
CA GLU A 330 -45.35 -63.50 -4.22
C GLU A 330 -45.38 -63.75 -5.75
N ASP A 331 -44.22 -64.15 -6.28
CA ASP A 331 -43.98 -65.51 -6.81
C ASP A 331 -43.46 -65.70 -8.25
N ALA A 332 -42.58 -66.69 -8.30
CA ALA A 332 -42.33 -67.68 -9.36
C ALA A 332 -41.37 -67.36 -10.54
N ASP A 333 -40.19 -67.98 -10.40
CA ASP A 333 -39.62 -69.01 -11.28
C ASP A 333 -39.24 -68.71 -12.73
N GLY A 334 -38.00 -69.12 -13.07
CA GLY A 334 -37.54 -69.26 -14.44
C GLY A 334 -36.08 -69.69 -14.56
N SER A 335 -35.86 -70.99 -14.57
CA SER A 335 -34.61 -71.75 -14.64
C SER A 335 -33.86 -71.74 -15.99
N GLY A 336 -32.61 -72.23 -15.97
CA GLY A 336 -31.95 -72.92 -17.10
C GLY A 336 -30.78 -72.13 -17.71
N GLU A 337 -29.53 -72.41 -17.37
CA GLU A 337 -28.66 -73.51 -17.87
C GLU A 337 -27.81 -73.12 -19.11
N GLU A 338 -26.50 -73.12 -18.87
CA GLU A 338 -25.37 -73.63 -19.67
C GLU A 338 -25.25 -73.37 -21.19
N SER A 339 -24.07 -72.91 -21.61
CA SER A 339 -23.16 -73.74 -22.44
C SER A 339 -21.86 -73.00 -22.81
N ASP A 340 -20.76 -73.71 -22.64
CA ASP A 340 -19.42 -73.42 -23.15
C ASP A 340 -19.35 -73.54 -24.68
N PHE A 341 -18.48 -72.75 -25.33
CA PHE A 341 -17.87 -73.14 -26.60
C PHE A 341 -16.47 -72.52 -26.75
N GLU A 342 -15.45 -73.38 -26.71
CA GLU A 342 -14.09 -73.13 -27.20
C GLU A 342 -13.95 -73.50 -28.69
N GLY A 343 -12.93 -72.92 -29.33
CA GLY A 343 -12.37 -73.31 -30.64
C GLY A 343 -12.33 -72.12 -31.59
N GLY A 344 -11.21 -71.67 -32.15
CA GLY A 344 -9.85 -72.21 -32.30
C GLY A 344 -9.40 -71.97 -33.75
N ALA A 345 -8.18 -71.42 -33.92
CA ALA A 345 -7.30 -71.50 -35.12
C ALA A 345 -7.86 -71.00 -36.49
N ASP A 346 -7.12 -70.46 -37.45
CA ASP A 346 -5.68 -70.38 -37.74
C ASP A 346 -5.46 -69.34 -38.87
N ASP A 347 -4.17 -69.06 -39.10
CA ASP A 347 -3.52 -68.55 -40.32
C ASP A 347 -3.61 -67.07 -40.69
N ALA A 348 -2.56 -66.41 -41.21
CA ALA A 348 -1.10 -66.51 -41.18
C ALA A 348 -0.59 -65.51 -42.24
N ALA A 349 0.59 -64.94 -41.96
CA ALA A 349 1.55 -64.36 -42.91
C ALA A 349 1.19 -63.01 -43.57
N ALA A 350 2.10 -62.06 -43.80
CA ALA A 350 3.51 -61.88 -43.42
C ALA A 350 3.96 -60.49 -43.92
N GLY A 351 5.03 -59.95 -43.31
CA GLY A 351 5.93 -58.92 -43.86
C GLY A 351 5.88 -57.59 -43.11
N ASP A 352 6.73 -57.35 -42.11
CA ASP A 352 8.07 -56.71 -42.20
C ASP A 352 8.02 -55.25 -42.68
N ALA A 353 8.71 -54.26 -42.10
CA ALA A 353 9.51 -54.12 -40.90
C ALA A 353 9.79 -52.61 -40.68
N ALA A 354 9.95 -52.23 -39.40
CA ALA A 354 10.82 -51.18 -38.84
C ALA A 354 10.79 -49.73 -39.39
N GLY A 355 10.64 -48.79 -38.44
CA GLY A 355 11.14 -47.42 -38.56
C GLY A 355 10.31 -46.42 -37.76
N ALA A 356 10.75 -46.11 -36.54
CA ALA A 356 10.23 -45.00 -35.74
C ALA A 356 10.51 -43.66 -36.45
N ASP A 357 9.57 -42.72 -36.34
CA ASP A 357 9.84 -41.27 -36.26
C ASP A 357 8.55 -40.52 -35.89
N GLU A 358 8.64 -39.71 -34.83
CA GLU A 358 7.67 -38.65 -34.52
C GLU A 358 7.71 -37.56 -35.60
N PRO A 359 6.59 -36.84 -35.79
CA PRO A 359 6.74 -35.41 -36.05
C PRO A 359 5.81 -34.53 -35.23
N HIS A 360 6.45 -33.50 -34.66
CA HIS A 360 5.91 -32.27 -34.12
C HIS A 360 4.86 -31.61 -35.02
N CYS A 361 3.80 -31.10 -34.40
CA CYS A 361 2.83 -30.21 -35.01
C CYS A 361 3.24 -28.76 -34.71
N GLY A 362 3.63 -28.03 -35.76
CA GLY A 362 3.86 -26.59 -35.73
C GLY A 362 2.56 -25.82 -35.98
N CYS A 363 2.30 -24.80 -35.16
CA CYS A 363 1.32 -23.76 -35.46
C CYS A 363 2.04 -22.52 -35.94
N GLY A 364 2.01 -22.31 -37.25
CA GLY A 364 2.39 -21.07 -37.91
C GLY A 364 1.27 -20.02 -37.82
N SER A 365 1.71 -18.79 -37.76
CA SER A 365 1.00 -17.52 -37.84
C SER A 365 0.54 -17.18 -39.26
N GLU A 366 -0.52 -16.36 -39.37
CA GLU A 366 -0.91 -15.38 -40.43
C GLU A 366 -2.42 -15.11 -40.26
N GLY A 367 -3.03 -13.91 -40.33
CA GLY A 367 -2.62 -12.56 -40.67
C GLY A 367 -3.87 -11.76 -41.13
N CYS A 368 -3.84 -10.43 -40.98
CA CYS A 368 -4.57 -9.39 -41.74
C CYS A 368 -5.90 -8.77 -41.23
N ARG A 369 -5.75 -7.49 -40.80
CA ARG A 369 -6.30 -6.24 -41.39
C ARG A 369 -7.82 -5.98 -41.56
N SER A 370 -8.21 -4.82 -41.02
CA SER A 370 -9.13 -3.75 -41.52
C SER A 370 -10.61 -4.01 -41.78
N GLY A 371 -11.45 -3.33 -40.97
CA GLY A 371 -12.53 -2.40 -41.39
C GLY A 371 -13.68 -2.89 -42.27
N HIS A 372 -14.90 -2.95 -41.71
CA HIS A 372 -16.10 -2.24 -42.20
C HIS A 372 -17.31 -2.54 -41.30
N GLU A 373 -18.12 -1.51 -41.08
CA GLU A 373 -19.45 -1.57 -40.46
C GLU A 373 -20.39 -2.51 -41.24
N SER A 374 -21.17 -3.32 -40.52
CA SER A 374 -22.52 -3.70 -40.94
C SER A 374 -23.33 -4.12 -39.71
N GLU A 375 -24.36 -3.33 -39.43
CA GLU A 375 -25.50 -3.71 -38.60
C GLU A 375 -26.13 -5.01 -39.11
N ALA A 376 -26.45 -5.91 -38.18
CA ALA A 376 -27.47 -6.93 -38.33
C ALA A 376 -27.99 -7.32 -36.94
N GLU A 377 -28.96 -6.55 -36.44
CA GLU A 377 -29.90 -7.06 -35.44
C GLU A 377 -30.78 -8.14 -36.09
N ALA A 378 -30.84 -9.33 -35.49
CA ALA A 378 -32.11 -9.96 -35.07
C ALA A 378 -31.89 -11.35 -34.43
N ALA A 379 -32.15 -11.40 -33.12
CA ALA A 379 -32.81 -12.46 -32.36
C ALA A 379 -32.23 -13.90 -32.35
N ALA A 380 -31.60 -14.28 -31.23
CA ALA A 380 -31.75 -15.62 -30.65
C ALA A 380 -31.39 -15.62 -29.15
N ASP A 381 -32.37 -16.02 -28.34
CA ASP A 381 -32.35 -16.60 -26.99
C ASP A 381 -31.37 -16.15 -25.89
N GLY A 382 -31.97 -15.86 -24.73
CA GLY A 382 -31.30 -15.57 -23.48
C GLY A 382 -30.52 -16.76 -22.93
N SER A 383 -29.20 -16.68 -23.07
CA SER A 383 -28.25 -17.25 -22.14
C SER A 383 -27.22 -16.16 -21.89
N ALA A 384 -27.38 -15.44 -20.76
CA ALA A 384 -26.30 -14.61 -20.25
C ALA A 384 -25.10 -15.55 -20.07
N GLY A 385 -24.05 -15.35 -20.87
CA GLY A 385 -22.91 -16.26 -20.94
C GLY A 385 -22.29 -16.44 -19.57
N SER A 386 -22.55 -17.58 -18.92
CA SER A 386 -21.83 -17.98 -17.72
C SER A 386 -20.42 -18.33 -18.15
N VAL A 387 -19.45 -17.59 -17.60
CA VAL A 387 -18.02 -17.87 -17.82
C VAL A 387 -17.74 -19.27 -17.32
N LEU A 388 -17.11 -20.07 -18.17
CA LEU A 388 -16.87 -21.49 -17.94
C LEU A 388 -15.42 -21.68 -17.48
N VAL A 389 -15.25 -22.09 -16.22
CA VAL A 389 -13.95 -22.18 -15.54
C VAL A 389 -13.64 -23.63 -15.20
N SER A 390 -12.39 -24.06 -15.39
CA SER A 390 -11.98 -25.45 -15.11
C SER A 390 -11.23 -25.56 -13.78
N GLY A 391 -11.55 -26.59 -12.99
CA GLY A 391 -10.83 -26.97 -11.77
C GLY A 391 -11.34 -26.33 -10.48
N LEU A 392 -10.71 -26.69 -9.35
CA LEU A 392 -11.01 -26.13 -8.03
C LEU A 392 -10.01 -25.05 -7.61
N HIS A 393 -8.96 -24.85 -8.40
CA HIS A 393 -7.97 -23.82 -8.14
C HIS A 393 -8.58 -22.42 -8.34
N GLY A 394 -8.33 -21.51 -7.38
CA GLY A 394 -8.81 -20.14 -7.47
C GLY A 394 -10.31 -19.96 -7.23
N LEU A 395 -11.03 -20.96 -6.71
CA LEU A 395 -12.47 -20.83 -6.37
C LEU A 395 -12.79 -19.61 -5.49
N ALA A 396 -11.85 -19.24 -4.63
CA ALA A 396 -11.93 -18.07 -3.77
C ALA A 396 -11.95 -16.73 -4.54
N ASN A 397 -11.38 -16.66 -5.74
CA ASN A 397 -11.18 -15.41 -6.48
C ASN A 397 -12.38 -15.05 -7.37
N TRP A 398 -13.31 -15.98 -7.62
CA TRP A 398 -14.42 -15.75 -8.53
C TRP A 398 -15.54 -14.91 -7.91
N CYS A 399 -16.16 -14.10 -8.76
CA CYS A 399 -17.30 -13.26 -8.45
C CYS A 399 -18.37 -13.40 -9.55
N GLY A 400 -19.64 -13.37 -9.14
CA GLY A 400 -20.80 -13.60 -10.01
C GLY A 400 -21.15 -15.08 -10.29
N PRO A 401 -22.18 -15.34 -11.12
CA PRO A 401 -22.65 -16.69 -11.45
C PRO A 401 -21.71 -17.37 -12.44
N VAL A 402 -20.65 -18.00 -11.92
CA VAL A 402 -19.65 -18.74 -12.71
C VAL A 402 -20.03 -20.21 -12.78
N ARG A 403 -19.90 -20.80 -13.99
CA ARG A 403 -20.09 -22.22 -14.21
C ARG A 403 -18.73 -22.92 -14.16
N ILE A 404 -18.57 -23.84 -13.21
CA ILE A 404 -17.31 -24.53 -12.97
C ILE A 404 -17.39 -25.93 -13.54
N ILE A 405 -16.44 -26.30 -14.40
CA ILE A 405 -16.22 -27.66 -14.84
C ILE A 405 -15.17 -28.32 -13.97
N VAL A 406 -15.58 -29.43 -13.35
CA VAL A 406 -14.71 -30.27 -12.55
C VAL A 406 -14.69 -31.67 -13.16
N GLU A 407 -13.50 -32.13 -13.52
CA GLU A 407 -13.25 -33.51 -13.92
C GLU A 407 -12.73 -34.29 -12.72
N GLY A 408 -13.35 -35.43 -12.42
CA GLY A 408 -13.03 -36.17 -11.23
C GLY A 408 -13.64 -37.56 -11.19
N ARG A 409 -13.57 -38.17 -10.01
CA ARG A 409 -14.14 -39.49 -9.71
C ARG A 409 -15.10 -39.38 -8.55
N VAL A 410 -16.27 -40.01 -8.69
CA VAL A 410 -17.28 -40.08 -7.63
C VAL A 410 -16.78 -41.04 -6.56
N LEU A 411 -16.43 -40.50 -5.40
CA LEU A 411 -15.92 -41.28 -4.27
C LEU A 411 -17.06 -41.79 -3.40
N ASP A 412 -18.09 -40.96 -3.22
CA ASP A 412 -19.32 -41.28 -2.50
C ASP A 412 -20.47 -40.53 -3.17
N LEU A 413 -21.38 -41.29 -3.78
CA LEU A 413 -22.52 -40.71 -4.50
C LEU A 413 -23.59 -40.18 -3.54
N GLU A 414 -23.78 -40.80 -2.36
CA GLU A 414 -24.79 -40.40 -1.39
C GLU A 414 -24.39 -39.12 -0.67
N ALA A 415 -23.12 -38.99 -0.30
CA ALA A 415 -22.56 -37.77 0.26
C ALA A 415 -22.26 -36.68 -0.80
N GLY A 416 -22.34 -37.04 -2.08
CA GLY A 416 -22.02 -36.16 -3.21
C GLY A 416 -20.53 -35.79 -3.30
N LEU A 417 -19.62 -36.66 -2.87
CA LEU A 417 -18.19 -36.37 -2.83
C LEU A 417 -17.48 -36.77 -4.12
N VAL A 418 -16.78 -35.81 -4.72
CA VAL A 418 -16.05 -35.99 -5.97
C VAL A 418 -14.58 -35.66 -5.76
N GLY A 419 -13.71 -36.64 -6.02
CA GLY A 419 -12.25 -36.49 -6.00
C GLY A 419 -11.75 -36.00 -7.35
N THR A 420 -10.89 -34.99 -7.33
CA THR A 420 -10.38 -34.26 -8.50
C THR A 420 -8.84 -34.28 -8.47
N THR A 421 -8.18 -33.64 -9.44
CA THR A 421 -6.74 -33.37 -9.36
C THR A 421 -6.37 -32.47 -8.18
N ASP A 422 -7.28 -31.56 -7.84
CA ASP A 422 -7.04 -30.46 -6.88
C ASP A 422 -7.57 -30.79 -5.47
N GLY A 423 -8.12 -32.00 -5.30
CA GLY A 423 -8.64 -32.52 -4.05
C GLY A 423 -10.09 -32.95 -4.11
N CYS A 424 -10.79 -32.96 -2.99
CA CYS A 424 -12.17 -33.43 -2.88
C CYS A 424 -13.15 -32.25 -2.69
N VAL A 425 -14.30 -32.30 -3.36
CA VAL A 425 -15.37 -31.30 -3.23
C VAL A 425 -16.72 -31.98 -3.07
N LYS A 426 -17.59 -31.38 -2.26
CA LYS A 426 -19.00 -31.75 -2.13
C LYS A 426 -19.79 -31.13 -3.27
N VAL A 427 -20.46 -31.99 -4.02
CA VAL A 427 -21.34 -31.66 -5.14
C VAL A 427 -22.78 -31.95 -4.73
N THR A 428 -23.54 -30.90 -4.45
CA THR A 428 -24.98 -30.99 -4.21
C THR A 428 -25.71 -31.30 -5.51
N ASN A 429 -26.89 -31.91 -5.41
CA ASN A 429 -27.71 -32.34 -6.56
C ASN A 429 -27.07 -33.48 -7.42
N LEU A 430 -25.91 -34.03 -7.05
CA LEU A 430 -25.26 -35.09 -7.84
C LEU A 430 -26.10 -36.38 -7.91
N LEU A 431 -26.62 -36.85 -6.78
CA LEU A 431 -27.44 -38.07 -6.71
C LEU A 431 -28.72 -37.94 -7.53
N GLU A 432 -29.41 -36.80 -7.42
CA GLU A 432 -30.63 -36.49 -8.17
C GLU A 432 -30.36 -36.44 -9.68
N ARG A 433 -29.25 -35.86 -10.12
CA ARG A 433 -28.83 -35.86 -11.53
C ARG A 433 -28.53 -37.26 -12.07
N VAL A 434 -27.90 -38.10 -11.26
CA VAL A 434 -27.65 -39.51 -11.62
C VAL A 434 -28.95 -40.30 -11.68
N ALA A 435 -29.90 -40.04 -10.77
CA ALA A 435 -31.18 -40.74 -10.74
C ALA A 435 -32.14 -40.32 -11.86
N THR A 436 -32.12 -39.04 -12.25
CA THR A 436 -33.00 -38.48 -13.29
C THR A 436 -32.56 -38.86 -14.71
N ASP A 437 -31.27 -39.07 -14.95
CA ASP A 437 -30.76 -39.53 -16.23
C ASP A 437 -30.56 -41.06 -16.23
N SER A 438 -31.48 -41.77 -16.91
CA SER A 438 -31.44 -43.23 -17.04
C SER A 438 -30.14 -43.77 -17.65
N ALA A 439 -29.46 -43.02 -18.53
CA ALA A 439 -28.19 -43.42 -19.12
C ALA A 439 -27.04 -43.26 -18.11
N LEU A 440 -27.08 -42.20 -17.30
CA LEU A 440 -26.12 -41.95 -16.22
C LEU A 440 -26.28 -42.96 -15.08
N ALA A 441 -27.51 -43.27 -14.67
CA ALA A 441 -27.84 -44.31 -13.71
C ALA A 441 -27.33 -45.69 -14.16
N ALA A 442 -27.61 -46.08 -15.41
CA ALA A 442 -27.15 -47.34 -15.98
C ALA A 442 -25.62 -47.39 -16.15
N TRP A 443 -24.97 -46.26 -16.42
CA TRP A 443 -23.51 -46.15 -16.43
C TRP A 443 -22.93 -46.36 -15.03
N HIS A 444 -23.48 -45.68 -14.01
CA HIS A 444 -23.01 -45.78 -12.63
C HIS A 444 -23.19 -47.21 -12.09
N ALA A 445 -24.36 -47.83 -12.30
CA ALA A 445 -24.63 -49.22 -11.92
C ALA A 445 -23.65 -50.21 -12.57
N ARG A 446 -23.34 -50.03 -13.87
CA ARG A 446 -22.34 -50.85 -14.58
C ARG A 446 -20.93 -50.63 -14.04
N ALA A 447 -20.56 -49.39 -13.71
CA ALA A 447 -19.25 -49.08 -13.13
C ALA A 447 -19.09 -49.72 -11.73
N MET A 448 -20.14 -49.69 -10.90
CA MET A 448 -20.15 -50.33 -9.57
C MET A 448 -20.08 -51.86 -9.65
N LEU A 449 -20.85 -52.49 -10.56
CA LEU A 449 -20.82 -53.93 -10.80
C LEU A 449 -19.46 -54.42 -11.35
N ALA A 450 -18.84 -53.63 -12.22
CA ALA A 450 -17.52 -53.94 -12.77
C ALA A 450 -16.40 -53.85 -11.71
N ASN A 451 -16.54 -52.93 -10.73
CA ASN A 451 -15.58 -52.75 -9.65
C ASN A 451 -15.64 -53.87 -8.59
N GLN A 452 -16.79 -54.50 -8.35
CA GLN A 452 -16.91 -55.62 -7.41
C GLN A 452 -16.18 -56.90 -7.87
N LYS A 453 -15.90 -57.05 -9.18
CA LYS A 453 -15.26 -58.25 -9.75
C LYS A 453 -13.73 -58.18 -9.86
N ALA A 454 -13.09 -57.02 -9.62
CA ALA A 454 -11.65 -56.82 -9.83
C ALA A 454 -10.96 -56.29 -8.56
N LYS A 455 -9.88 -56.93 -8.11
CA LYS A 455 -9.26 -56.71 -6.78
C LYS A 455 -8.71 -55.31 -6.49
N GLN A 456 -8.53 -54.42 -7.46
CA GLN A 456 -8.24 -53.00 -7.26
C GLN A 456 -8.61 -52.27 -8.56
N LYS A 457 -9.62 -51.38 -8.56
CA LYS A 457 -9.81 -50.43 -9.67
C LYS A 457 -10.62 -49.20 -9.27
N LYS A 458 -10.19 -48.08 -9.87
CA LYS A 458 -10.50 -46.69 -9.52
C LYS A 458 -12.01 -46.35 -9.62
N PRO A 459 -12.52 -45.42 -8.79
CA PRO A 459 -13.94 -45.02 -8.77
C PRO A 459 -14.43 -44.43 -10.10
N PRO A 460 -15.77 -44.41 -10.34
CA PRO A 460 -16.37 -43.95 -11.59
C PRO A 460 -15.98 -42.50 -11.91
N ALA A 461 -15.55 -42.23 -13.16
CA ALA A 461 -15.04 -40.91 -13.55
C ALA A 461 -16.08 -40.09 -14.31
N VAL A 462 -16.25 -38.83 -13.90
CA VAL A 462 -17.27 -37.90 -14.38
C VAL A 462 -16.66 -36.52 -14.66
N ALA A 463 -17.25 -35.79 -15.60
CA ALA A 463 -17.11 -34.35 -15.70
C ALA A 463 -18.42 -33.71 -15.25
N ILE A 464 -18.32 -32.73 -14.35
CA ILE A 464 -19.46 -32.04 -13.74
C ILE A 464 -19.35 -30.57 -14.11
N ALA A 465 -20.38 -30.01 -14.72
CA ALA A 465 -20.54 -28.57 -14.81
C ALA A 465 -21.53 -28.14 -13.72
N GLY A 466 -21.13 -27.22 -12.85
CA GLY A 466 -21.94 -26.80 -11.72
C GLY A 466 -21.70 -25.36 -11.28
N ALA A 467 -22.68 -24.81 -10.58
CA ALA A 467 -22.58 -23.47 -9.99
C ALA A 467 -21.88 -23.51 -8.63
N LEU A 468 -21.11 -22.47 -8.30
CA LEU A 468 -20.47 -22.31 -7.00
C LEU A 468 -21.51 -21.97 -5.92
N ALA A 469 -21.45 -22.63 -4.77
CA ALA A 469 -22.26 -22.34 -3.60
C ALA A 469 -21.38 -22.22 -2.35
N ARG A 470 -21.72 -21.30 -1.45
CA ARG A 470 -21.07 -21.13 -0.15
C ARG A 470 -22.12 -21.08 0.95
N ASP A 471 -21.80 -21.65 2.12
CA ASP A 471 -22.65 -21.56 3.32
C ASP A 471 -22.26 -20.38 4.21
N ASP A 472 -23.06 -20.12 5.26
CA ASP A 472 -22.85 -18.99 6.17
C ASP A 472 -21.52 -19.10 6.95
N GLU A 473 -21.01 -20.31 7.12
CA GLU A 473 -19.73 -20.57 7.77
C GLU A 473 -18.51 -20.36 6.86
N GLY A 474 -18.72 -20.36 5.53
CA GLY A 474 -17.70 -20.16 4.50
C GLY A 474 -17.18 -21.45 3.83
N HIS A 475 -17.89 -22.58 3.95
CA HIS A 475 -17.57 -23.79 3.22
C HIS A 475 -18.00 -23.68 1.76
N THR A 476 -17.17 -24.21 0.86
CA THR A 476 -17.43 -24.18 -0.58
C THR A 476 -18.00 -25.51 -1.07
N ALA A 477 -19.14 -25.48 -1.77
CA ALA A 477 -19.73 -26.63 -2.45
C ALA A 477 -20.06 -26.29 -3.92
N LEU A 478 -20.30 -27.30 -4.74
CA LEU A 478 -20.76 -27.13 -6.11
C LEU A 478 -22.18 -27.66 -6.26
N CYS A 479 -23.05 -26.96 -6.97
CA CYS A 479 -24.36 -27.47 -7.34
C CYS A 479 -24.31 -28.03 -8.77
N ALA A 480 -24.52 -29.34 -8.93
CA ALA A 480 -24.46 -29.97 -10.25
C ALA A 480 -25.60 -29.51 -11.17
N GLU A 481 -25.22 -28.91 -12.30
CA GLU A 481 -26.15 -28.55 -13.39
C GLU A 481 -26.13 -29.61 -14.49
N GLU A 482 -24.95 -30.06 -14.88
CA GLU A 482 -24.72 -31.11 -15.87
C GLU A 482 -23.69 -32.11 -15.33
N VAL A 483 -23.92 -33.39 -15.59
CA VAL A 483 -23.00 -34.46 -15.25
C VAL A 483 -22.87 -35.37 -16.46
N ARG A 484 -21.64 -35.59 -16.92
CA ARG A 484 -21.35 -36.54 -18.01
C ARG A 484 -20.32 -37.57 -17.56
N PRO A 485 -20.43 -38.83 -18.01
CA PRO A 485 -19.38 -39.81 -17.79
C PRO A 485 -18.19 -39.51 -18.71
N LEU A 486 -16.97 -39.68 -18.21
CA LEU A 486 -15.78 -39.54 -19.04
C LEU A 486 -15.66 -40.72 -20.03
N THR A 487 -15.19 -40.44 -21.24
CA THR A 487 -14.92 -41.44 -22.28
C THR A 487 -13.70 -42.29 -21.90
N LYS A 488 -13.52 -43.45 -22.54
CA LYS A 488 -12.35 -44.32 -22.31
C LYS A 488 -11.01 -43.62 -22.59
N ALA A 489 -10.98 -42.66 -23.52
CA ALA A 489 -9.80 -41.87 -23.82
C ALA A 489 -9.52 -40.85 -22.71
N GLU A 490 -10.54 -40.10 -22.28
CA GLU A 490 -10.43 -39.13 -21.17
C GLU A 490 -10.07 -39.82 -19.85
N ILE A 491 -10.64 -41.01 -19.56
CA ILE A 491 -10.32 -41.78 -18.34
C ILE A 491 -8.83 -42.16 -18.28
N ARG A 492 -8.16 -42.39 -19.42
CA ARG A 492 -6.72 -42.71 -19.46
C ARG A 492 -5.85 -41.50 -19.12
N LEU A 493 -6.35 -40.29 -19.41
CA LEU A 493 -5.66 -39.02 -19.17
C LEU A 493 -6.07 -38.38 -17.82
N SER A 494 -7.21 -38.79 -17.26
CA SER A 494 -7.72 -38.31 -15.98
C SER A 494 -6.86 -38.77 -14.80
N VAL A 495 -6.34 -37.79 -14.07
CA VAL A 495 -5.61 -37.95 -12.82
C VAL A 495 -6.51 -37.51 -11.67
N THR A 496 -6.48 -38.22 -10.54
CA THR A 496 -7.19 -37.82 -9.31
C THR A 496 -6.26 -37.99 -8.11
N ALA A 497 -6.34 -37.08 -7.15
CA ALA A 497 -5.71 -37.24 -5.86
C ALA A 497 -6.42 -38.40 -5.14
N GLY A 498 -5.78 -39.56 -5.03
CA GLY A 498 -6.33 -40.77 -4.40
C GLY A 498 -7.34 -41.56 -5.24
N SER A 499 -7.58 -42.81 -4.83
CA SER A 499 -8.56 -43.71 -5.45
C SER A 499 -9.67 -44.17 -4.49
N SER A 500 -9.66 -43.74 -3.23
CA SER A 500 -10.73 -43.93 -2.25
C SER A 500 -10.74 -42.81 -1.21
N LEU A 501 -11.81 -42.68 -0.43
CA LEU A 501 -11.91 -41.76 0.71
C LEU A 501 -10.84 -42.01 1.80
N GLU A 502 -10.31 -43.23 1.86
CA GLU A 502 -9.27 -43.64 2.82
C GLU A 502 -7.87 -43.24 2.36
N GLU A 503 -7.66 -43.12 1.05
CA GLU A 503 -6.39 -42.70 0.44
C GLU A 503 -6.25 -41.17 0.31
N ILE A 504 -7.38 -40.44 0.31
CA ILE A 504 -7.38 -38.99 0.28
C ILE A 504 -7.24 -38.48 1.72
N PRO A 505 -6.21 -37.67 2.04
CA PRO A 505 -6.12 -37.06 3.35
C PRO A 505 -7.44 -36.35 3.68
N VAL A 506 -8.03 -36.63 4.84
CA VAL A 506 -9.33 -36.10 5.28
C VAL A 506 -9.40 -34.56 5.19
N HIS A 507 -8.24 -33.91 5.23
CA HIS A 507 -8.04 -32.46 5.15
C HIS A 507 -7.86 -31.91 3.72
N TYR A 508 -7.88 -32.76 2.69
CA TYR A 508 -7.80 -32.38 1.27
C TYR A 508 -9.21 -32.29 0.65
N ASN A 509 -10.19 -31.84 1.45
CA ASN A 509 -11.58 -31.63 1.06
C ASN A 509 -11.92 -30.14 1.22
N THR A 510 -12.07 -29.41 0.11
CA THR A 510 -12.34 -27.96 0.12
C THR A 510 -13.69 -27.62 0.75
N SER A 511 -14.66 -28.53 0.69
CA SER A 511 -15.98 -28.38 1.30
C SER A 511 -16.02 -28.65 2.80
N ARG A 512 -14.92 -29.13 3.39
CA ARG A 512 -14.79 -29.31 4.84
C ARG A 512 -14.04 -28.17 5.54
N ILE A 513 -13.42 -27.28 4.77
CA ILE A 513 -12.63 -26.17 5.30
C ILE A 513 -13.46 -24.90 5.15
N ALA A 514 -13.89 -24.33 6.28
CA ALA A 514 -14.52 -23.02 6.29
C ALA A 514 -13.47 -21.95 5.94
N GLN A 515 -13.75 -21.11 4.94
CA GLN A 515 -12.88 -20.01 4.55
C GLN A 515 -13.35 -18.70 5.17
N SER A 516 -12.41 -17.91 5.67
CA SER A 516 -12.66 -16.55 6.13
C SER A 516 -11.59 -15.62 5.61
N TYR A 517 -12.01 -14.43 5.22
CA TYR A 517 -11.13 -13.42 4.65
C TYR A 517 -11.23 -12.14 5.48
N GLY A 518 -10.08 -11.54 5.72
CA GLY A 518 -9.95 -10.33 6.49
C GLY A 518 -8.83 -9.46 5.98
N ALA A 519 -8.67 -8.29 6.58
CA ALA A 519 -7.70 -7.32 6.14
C ALA A 519 -7.10 -6.57 7.33
N LEU A 520 -5.77 -6.52 7.40
CA LEU A 520 -5.04 -5.74 8.40
C LEU A 520 -4.75 -4.35 7.81
N LEU A 521 -5.50 -3.36 8.26
CA LEU A 521 -5.30 -1.97 7.83
C LEU A 521 -4.13 -1.35 8.59
N ILE A 522 -3.09 -0.97 7.86
CA ILE A 522 -1.85 -0.40 8.37
C ILE A 522 -1.72 1.07 7.94
N ARG A 523 -1.27 1.89 8.90
CA ARG A 523 -1.03 3.31 8.74
C ARG A 523 0.27 3.67 9.45
N GLY A 524 1.38 3.71 8.71
CA GLY A 524 2.72 3.94 9.28
C GLY A 524 3.09 2.86 10.29
N ARG A 525 3.46 3.25 11.51
CA ARG A 525 3.76 2.35 12.64
C ARG A 525 2.57 1.62 13.28
N LYS A 526 1.34 1.89 12.84
CA LYS A 526 0.12 1.42 13.50
C LYS A 526 -0.74 0.53 12.62
N CYS A 527 -1.57 -0.29 13.25
CA CYS A 527 -2.64 -1.03 12.61
C CYS A 527 -3.99 -0.77 13.30
N ALA A 528 -5.08 -0.99 12.57
CA ALA A 528 -6.42 -1.00 13.14
C ALA A 528 -6.76 -2.40 13.66
N LEU A 529 -7.20 -2.47 14.92
CA LEU A 529 -7.80 -3.68 15.51
C LEU A 529 -9.23 -3.38 15.94
N VAL A 530 -10.10 -4.39 15.92
CA VAL A 530 -11.53 -4.24 16.22
C VAL A 530 -11.92 -4.98 17.50
N ARG A 531 -12.98 -4.51 18.16
CA ARG A 531 -13.55 -5.12 19.38
C ARG A 531 -15.03 -5.44 19.17
N ASN A 532 -15.58 -6.37 19.96
CA ASN A 532 -17.02 -6.58 19.98
C ASN A 532 -17.68 -5.56 20.92
N VAL A 533 -18.48 -4.64 20.37
CA VAL A 533 -19.11 -3.56 21.15
C VAL A 533 -20.22 -4.07 22.09
N GLU A 534 -20.71 -5.29 21.87
CA GLU A 534 -21.72 -5.92 22.73
C GLU A 534 -21.16 -6.37 24.09
N ASP A 535 -19.84 -6.62 24.17
CA ASP A 535 -19.13 -6.97 25.40
C ASP A 535 -18.26 -5.80 25.85
N ALA A 536 -18.87 -4.83 26.53
CA ALA A 536 -18.20 -3.63 27.07
C ALA A 536 -17.04 -3.94 28.06
N MET A 537 -16.82 -5.22 28.41
CA MET A 537 -15.77 -5.71 29.30
C MET A 537 -14.65 -6.47 28.58
N ASP A 538 -14.73 -6.67 27.26
CA ASP A 538 -13.69 -7.37 26.53
C ASP A 538 -12.48 -6.46 26.26
N VAL A 539 -11.35 -6.83 26.87
CA VAL A 539 -10.06 -6.12 26.70
C VAL A 539 -9.38 -6.59 25.40
N HIS A 540 -9.78 -7.74 24.87
CA HIS A 540 -9.15 -8.35 23.71
C HIS A 540 -9.65 -7.72 22.41
N MET A 541 -8.72 -7.59 21.47
CA MET A 541 -9.01 -7.07 20.13
C MET A 541 -8.61 -8.10 19.08
N ARG A 542 -9.27 -8.06 17.93
CA ARG A 542 -9.05 -9.02 16.84
C ARG A 542 -8.77 -8.31 15.52
N ILE A 543 -8.18 -9.06 14.59
CA ILE A 543 -8.02 -8.60 13.20
C ILE A 543 -9.39 -8.73 12.51
N PRO A 544 -9.88 -7.69 11.81
CA PRO A 544 -11.20 -7.75 11.19
C PRO A 544 -11.22 -8.80 10.06
N SER A 545 -12.14 -9.76 10.18
CA SER A 545 -12.34 -10.87 9.25
C SER A 545 -13.79 -11.32 9.25
N ALA A 546 -14.25 -11.87 8.12
CA ALA A 546 -15.60 -12.40 7.95
C ALA A 546 -15.60 -13.75 7.21
N PRO A 547 -16.59 -14.63 7.46
CA PRO A 547 -16.81 -15.83 6.66
C PRO A 547 -17.09 -15.48 5.19
N HIS A 548 -16.62 -16.34 4.29
CA HIS A 548 -16.87 -16.18 2.85
C HIS A 548 -18.21 -16.80 2.44
N SER A 549 -19.32 -16.16 2.82
CA SER A 549 -20.64 -16.77 2.68
C SER A 549 -21.32 -16.56 1.33
N SER A 550 -20.87 -15.61 0.51
CA SER A 550 -21.46 -15.34 -0.80
C SER A 550 -20.60 -15.88 -1.93
N ALA A 551 -21.20 -16.60 -2.88
CA ALA A 551 -20.55 -17.03 -4.13
C ALA A 551 -20.37 -15.88 -5.15
N GLU A 552 -21.08 -14.78 -4.97
CA GLU A 552 -20.99 -13.60 -5.85
C GLU A 552 -19.81 -12.68 -5.48
N GLU A 553 -19.17 -12.94 -4.35
CA GLU A 553 -18.10 -12.15 -3.78
C GLU A 553 -16.74 -12.85 -3.93
N SER A 554 -15.71 -12.14 -4.36
CA SER A 554 -14.33 -12.65 -4.35
C SER A 554 -13.76 -12.64 -2.92
N CYS A 555 -12.68 -13.38 -2.68
CA CYS A 555 -11.99 -13.39 -1.38
C CYS A 555 -11.47 -12.00 -0.99
N MET A 556 -10.99 -11.22 -1.97
CA MET A 556 -10.54 -9.84 -1.76
C MET A 556 -11.72 -8.92 -1.44
N ASP A 557 -12.83 -9.04 -2.16
CA ASP A 557 -14.05 -8.30 -1.85
C ASP A 557 -14.54 -8.61 -0.43
N CYS A 558 -14.52 -9.89 -0.03
CA CYS A 558 -14.89 -10.33 1.32
C CYS A 558 -13.97 -9.73 2.39
N ALA A 559 -12.65 -9.69 2.14
CA ALA A 559 -11.69 -9.05 3.04
C ALA A 559 -11.92 -7.54 3.17
N VAL A 560 -12.16 -6.87 2.03
CA VAL A 560 -12.45 -5.42 1.97
C VAL A 560 -13.74 -5.12 2.72
N ARG A 561 -14.81 -5.89 2.49
CA ARG A 561 -16.07 -5.75 3.21
C ARG A 561 -15.88 -5.96 4.71
N ALA A 562 -15.17 -7.02 5.12
CA ALA A 562 -14.90 -7.29 6.53
C ALA A 562 -14.18 -6.11 7.22
N LEU A 563 -13.21 -5.48 6.55
CA LEU A 563 -12.52 -4.30 7.05
C LEU A 563 -13.43 -3.05 7.07
N CYS A 564 -14.16 -2.79 5.99
CA CYS A 564 -15.07 -1.65 5.88
C CYS A 564 -16.17 -1.69 6.95
N ASP A 565 -16.78 -2.87 7.13
CA ASP A 565 -17.86 -3.09 8.09
C ASP A 565 -17.36 -2.94 9.53
N ALA A 566 -16.16 -3.44 9.83
CA ALA A 566 -15.64 -3.49 11.20
C ALA A 566 -14.91 -2.20 11.64
N CYS A 567 -14.26 -1.48 10.70
CA CYS A 567 -13.52 -0.25 10.99
C CYS A 567 -14.23 1.03 10.50
N GLU A 568 -15.41 0.93 9.89
CA GLU A 568 -16.17 2.07 9.33
C GLU A 568 -15.36 2.93 8.33
N VAL A 569 -14.37 2.33 7.65
CA VAL A 569 -13.51 2.98 6.65
C VAL A 569 -14.07 2.71 5.25
N SER A 570 -14.09 3.71 4.36
CA SER A 570 -14.46 3.44 2.94
C SER A 570 -13.27 2.85 2.18
N SER A 571 -13.56 2.00 1.20
CA SER A 571 -12.57 1.36 0.32
C SER A 571 -11.66 2.35 -0.40
N ASP A 572 -12.08 3.60 -0.59
CA ASP A 572 -11.28 4.65 -1.24
C ASP A 572 -10.18 5.23 -0.34
N ASN A 573 -10.22 4.92 0.96
CA ASN A 573 -9.25 5.42 1.93
C ASN A 573 -8.06 4.47 2.13
N PHE A 574 -8.02 3.36 1.42
CA PHE A 574 -6.96 2.38 1.53
C PHE A 574 -6.77 1.63 0.20
N PHE A 575 -5.63 0.98 0.03
CA PHE A 575 -5.37 0.12 -1.12
C PHE A 575 -4.73 -1.18 -0.66
N LEU A 576 -4.91 -2.22 -1.47
CA LEU A 576 -4.37 -3.56 -1.25
C LEU A 576 -3.19 -3.74 -2.22
N PRO A 577 -1.93 -3.71 -1.75
CA PRO A 577 -0.79 -3.92 -2.62
C PRO A 577 -0.75 -5.37 -3.11
N SER A 578 -0.76 -5.57 -4.43
CA SER A 578 -0.75 -6.92 -5.04
C SER A 578 0.55 -7.69 -4.80
N TYR A 579 1.65 -6.98 -4.52
CA TYR A 579 2.96 -7.56 -4.25
C TYR A 579 3.15 -8.03 -2.80
N LEU A 580 2.24 -7.67 -1.88
CA LEU A 580 2.30 -8.16 -0.51
C LEU A 580 1.51 -9.47 -0.39
N PRO A 581 2.15 -10.59 -0.05
CA PRO A 581 1.45 -11.85 0.09
C PRO A 581 0.51 -11.81 1.30
N PRO A 582 -0.73 -12.34 1.19
CA PRO A 582 -1.64 -12.45 2.31
C PRO A 582 -1.11 -13.47 3.32
N VAL A 583 -1.40 -13.25 4.59
CA VAL A 583 -0.99 -14.15 5.68
C VAL A 583 -2.12 -15.10 6.01
N VAL A 584 -1.85 -16.40 5.98
CA VAL A 584 -2.83 -17.45 6.27
C VAL A 584 -2.56 -18.05 7.65
N TYR A 585 -3.59 -18.18 8.47
CA TYR A 585 -3.51 -18.86 9.76
C TYR A 585 -4.71 -19.78 10.00
N TYR A 586 -4.53 -20.72 10.93
CA TYR A 586 -5.50 -21.76 11.24
C TYR A 586 -5.88 -21.65 12.73
N PRO A 587 -7.03 -21.06 13.08
CA PRO A 587 -7.43 -20.89 14.47
C PRO A 587 -7.66 -22.25 15.15
N THR A 588 -7.13 -22.39 16.37
CA THR A 588 -7.36 -23.57 17.21
C THR A 588 -8.83 -23.63 17.61
N GLN A 589 -9.50 -24.76 17.37
CA GLN A 589 -10.94 -24.89 17.60
C GLN A 589 -11.33 -24.52 19.05
N ALA A 590 -12.23 -23.54 19.19
CA ALA A 590 -13.00 -23.37 20.42
C ALA A 590 -13.99 -24.54 20.54
N ALA A 591 -14.27 -24.97 21.77
CA ALA A 591 -15.19 -26.07 22.05
C ALA A 591 -16.59 -25.76 21.46
N GLY A 592 -16.96 -26.44 20.37
CA GLY A 592 -18.24 -26.28 19.69
C GLY A 592 -18.19 -25.89 18.20
N ALA A 593 -17.02 -25.57 17.65
CA ALA A 593 -16.89 -25.21 16.23
C ALA A 593 -17.01 -26.44 15.28
N VAL A 594 -17.82 -26.30 14.23
CA VAL A 594 -18.08 -27.34 13.22
C VAL A 594 -16.94 -27.33 12.17
N GLY A 595 -15.86 -28.06 12.43
CA GLY A 595 -14.80 -28.33 11.43
C GLY A 595 -13.60 -27.36 11.41
N PRO A 596 -12.58 -27.64 10.56
CA PRO A 596 -11.38 -26.81 10.43
C PRO A 596 -11.68 -25.50 9.68
N ARG A 597 -11.11 -24.39 10.15
CA ARG A 597 -11.24 -23.06 9.53
C ARG A 597 -9.88 -22.58 9.02
N CYS A 598 -9.89 -21.93 7.86
CA CYS A 598 -8.74 -21.28 7.25
C CYS A 598 -9.04 -19.78 7.17
N VAL A 599 -8.19 -18.95 7.76
CA VAL A 599 -8.35 -17.49 7.75
C VAL A 599 -7.21 -16.87 6.97
N THR A 600 -7.55 -16.06 5.98
CA THR A 600 -6.59 -15.33 5.12
C THR A 600 -6.71 -13.83 5.37
N ILE A 601 -5.62 -13.21 5.80
CA ILE A 601 -5.54 -11.78 6.12
C ILE A 601 -4.70 -11.06 5.06
N TYR A 602 -5.33 -10.13 4.35
CA TYR A 602 -4.65 -9.24 3.41
C TYR A 602 -4.03 -8.06 4.15
N THR A 603 -2.81 -7.66 3.75
CA THR A 603 -2.22 -6.42 4.25
C THR A 603 -2.76 -5.25 3.43
N VAL A 604 -3.31 -4.24 4.11
CA VAL A 604 -3.96 -3.10 3.47
C VAL A 604 -3.31 -1.81 3.97
N LEU A 605 -3.03 -0.87 3.07
CA LEU A 605 -2.33 0.38 3.40
C LEU A 605 -3.28 1.58 3.28
N ALA A 606 -3.33 2.43 4.30
CA ALA A 606 -4.18 3.62 4.30
C ALA A 606 -3.63 4.73 3.37
N ILE A 607 -4.48 5.29 2.51
CA ILE A 607 -4.19 6.40 1.57
C ILE A 607 -4.28 7.77 2.27
N SER A 608 -5.21 7.91 3.23
CA SER A 608 -5.36 9.13 4.05
C SER A 608 -6.14 8.87 5.35
N PRO A 609 -5.71 9.43 6.49
CA PRO A 609 -4.90 10.64 6.64
C PRO A 609 -3.41 10.30 6.87
N PRO A 610 -2.49 11.25 6.60
CA PRO A 610 -1.08 11.03 6.87
C PRO A 610 -0.85 10.75 8.37
N PRO A 611 -0.03 9.75 8.72
CA PRO A 611 0.35 9.48 10.10
C PRO A 611 1.06 10.71 10.71
N ARG A 612 0.70 11.04 11.95
CA ARG A 612 1.02 12.32 12.60
C ARG A 612 2.35 12.28 13.37
N GLY A 613 3.40 11.69 12.80
CA GLY A 613 4.72 11.65 13.41
C GLY A 613 4.81 10.95 14.78
N ALA A 614 6.03 10.77 15.29
CA ALA A 614 6.28 10.04 16.54
C ALA A 614 5.61 10.63 17.80
N ALA A 615 5.23 11.92 17.79
CA ALA A 615 4.56 12.57 18.92
C ALA A 615 3.06 12.23 19.01
N SER A 616 2.39 12.00 17.88
CA SER A 616 0.99 11.56 17.85
C SER A 616 0.86 10.06 18.09
N ASP A 617 1.90 9.29 17.76
CA ASP A 617 1.90 7.85 17.97
C ASP A 617 1.74 7.49 19.46
N ALA A 618 2.28 8.31 20.38
CA ALA A 618 2.16 8.12 21.83
C ALA A 618 0.82 8.57 22.43
N VAL A 619 0.05 9.43 21.76
CA VAL A 619 -1.24 9.97 22.24
C VAL A 619 -2.42 9.12 21.75
N GLU A 620 -2.39 8.71 20.46
CA GLU A 620 -3.38 7.79 19.87
C GLU A 620 -3.22 6.34 20.36
N ASP A 621 -2.21 6.03 21.17
CA ASP A 621 -2.06 4.72 21.84
C ASP A 621 -2.86 4.66 23.16
N ALA A 622 -3.65 5.68 23.51
CA ALA A 622 -4.64 5.59 24.59
C ALA A 622 -5.86 4.73 24.15
N PRO A 623 -6.40 3.87 25.02
CA PRO A 623 -7.58 3.07 24.69
C PRO A 623 -8.82 3.95 24.55
N GLU A 624 -9.57 3.77 23.46
CA GLU A 624 -10.87 4.40 23.21
C GLU A 624 -11.98 3.34 23.29
N PRO A 625 -12.40 2.94 24.50
CA PRO A 625 -13.32 1.81 24.70
C PRO A 625 -14.73 2.04 24.12
N GLU A 626 -15.05 3.28 23.75
CA GLU A 626 -16.33 3.64 23.13
C GLU A 626 -16.33 3.46 21.59
N GLU A 627 -15.16 3.26 20.96
CA GLU A 627 -15.05 3.08 19.50
C GLU A 627 -14.97 1.59 19.10
N PRO A 628 -15.57 1.20 17.95
CA PRO A 628 -15.56 -0.19 17.48
C PRO A 628 -14.16 -0.68 17.06
N TYR A 629 -13.21 0.23 16.86
CA TYR A 629 -11.82 -0.07 16.51
C TYR A 629 -10.84 0.96 17.09
N ASP A 630 -9.60 0.53 17.36
CA ASP A 630 -8.50 1.40 17.82
C ASP A 630 -7.33 1.35 16.81
N TRP A 631 -6.59 2.46 16.69
CA TRP A 631 -5.28 2.48 16.05
C TRP A 631 -4.18 2.19 17.07
N VAL A 632 -3.53 1.04 16.93
CA VAL A 632 -2.55 0.55 17.92
C VAL A 632 -1.16 0.40 17.32
N SER A 633 -0.14 0.71 18.11
CA SER A 633 1.24 0.36 17.78
C SER A 633 1.45 -1.16 17.73
N PHE A 634 2.46 -1.62 17.00
CA PHE A 634 2.78 -3.05 16.85
C PHE A 634 2.92 -3.79 18.19
N CYS A 635 3.66 -3.23 19.15
CA CYS A 635 3.85 -3.84 20.48
C CYS A 635 2.53 -3.94 21.26
N ARG A 636 1.67 -2.91 21.17
CA ARG A 636 0.34 -2.92 21.80
C ARG A 636 -0.60 -3.90 21.09
N ALA A 637 -0.55 -3.98 19.75
CA ALA A 637 -1.31 -4.93 18.96
C ALA A 637 -1.01 -6.38 19.39
N LEU A 638 0.28 -6.72 19.55
CA LEU A 638 0.69 -8.04 20.03
C LEU A 638 0.15 -8.36 21.44
N ALA A 639 0.00 -7.34 22.30
CA ALA A 639 -0.52 -7.51 23.65
C ALA A 639 -2.06 -7.60 23.72
N LEU A 640 -2.77 -6.92 22.82
CA LEU A 640 -4.24 -6.87 22.79
C LEU A 640 -4.88 -8.06 22.07
N VAL A 641 -4.17 -8.61 21.08
CA VAL A 641 -4.60 -9.80 20.37
C VAL A 641 -4.57 -11.03 21.28
N GLU A 642 -5.69 -11.75 21.33
CA GLU A 642 -5.89 -12.89 22.22
C GLU A 642 -5.06 -14.11 21.78
N THR A 643 -5.16 -14.47 20.49
CA THR A 643 -4.63 -15.73 19.99
C THR A 643 -3.18 -15.61 19.49
N GLU A 644 -2.35 -16.63 19.75
CA GLU A 644 -0.98 -16.64 19.21
C GLU A 644 -0.97 -16.70 17.67
N ALA A 645 -1.98 -17.32 17.06
CA ALA A 645 -2.11 -17.37 15.62
C ALA A 645 -2.28 -15.97 14.99
N GLU A 646 -3.08 -15.09 15.59
CA GLU A 646 -3.20 -13.70 15.14
C GLU A 646 -1.95 -12.86 15.48
N ARG A 647 -1.22 -13.17 16.57
CA ARG A 647 0.08 -12.53 16.83
C ARG A 647 1.11 -12.86 15.76
N GLU A 648 1.16 -14.10 15.30
CA GLU A 648 1.99 -14.50 14.16
C GLU A 648 1.57 -13.79 12.87
N VAL A 649 0.27 -13.54 12.65
CA VAL A 649 -0.19 -12.71 11.52
C VAL A 649 0.41 -11.32 11.56
N LEU A 650 0.41 -10.65 12.72
CA LEU A 650 1.00 -9.33 12.87
C LEU A 650 2.52 -9.35 12.58
N ARG A 651 3.24 -10.36 13.09
CA ARG A 651 4.69 -10.52 12.87
C ARG A 651 5.01 -10.78 11.40
N GLU A 652 4.25 -11.64 10.73
CA GLU A 652 4.49 -11.97 9.33
C GLU A 652 4.14 -10.78 8.40
N ALA A 653 3.04 -10.07 8.68
CA ALA A 653 2.70 -8.83 7.97
C ALA A 653 3.80 -7.75 8.15
N GLN A 654 4.36 -7.63 9.35
CA GLN A 654 5.50 -6.74 9.62
C GLN A 654 6.75 -7.15 8.82
N ARG A 655 7.09 -8.45 8.76
CA ARG A 655 8.20 -8.96 7.93
C ARG A 655 7.98 -8.73 6.44
N HIS A 656 6.76 -8.96 5.93
CA HIS A 656 6.43 -8.71 4.53
C HIS A 656 6.59 -7.23 4.17
N LEU A 657 6.11 -6.33 5.02
CA LEU A 657 6.31 -4.89 4.83
C LEU A 657 7.77 -4.46 4.93
N GLU A 658 8.54 -5.05 5.84
CA GLU A 658 9.98 -4.78 5.98
C GLU A 658 10.76 -5.25 4.74
N ARG A 659 10.46 -6.44 4.21
CA ARG A 659 11.06 -6.93 2.96
C ARG A 659 10.67 -6.05 1.77
N ALA A 660 9.39 -5.71 1.65
CA ALA A 660 8.92 -4.81 0.59
C ALA A 660 9.56 -3.41 0.70
N HIS A 661 9.84 -2.93 1.92
CA HIS A 661 10.56 -1.68 2.12
C HIS A 661 12.03 -1.79 1.71
N LYS A 662 12.73 -2.86 2.11
CA LYS A 662 14.13 -3.11 1.74
C LYS A 662 14.32 -3.28 0.24
N ALA A 663 13.33 -3.86 -0.44
CA ALA A 663 13.30 -4.02 -1.89
C ALA A 663 12.69 -2.81 -2.63
N GLY A 664 12.53 -1.64 -2.00
CA GLY A 664 12.01 -0.43 -2.65
C GLY A 664 10.52 -0.44 -3.05
N LEU A 665 9.84 -1.59 -3.05
CA LEU A 665 8.42 -1.75 -3.42
C LEU A 665 7.45 -0.98 -2.51
N TYR A 666 7.84 -0.69 -1.26
CA TYR A 666 7.06 0.10 -0.30
C TYR A 666 7.90 1.21 0.34
N THR A 667 7.49 2.47 0.14
CA THR A 667 8.10 3.61 0.83
C THR A 667 7.14 4.16 1.89
N PRO A 668 7.47 4.09 3.20
CA PRO A 668 6.62 4.64 4.24
C PRO A 668 6.51 6.16 4.10
N VAL A 669 5.31 6.69 4.36
CA VAL A 669 5.06 8.13 4.32
C VAL A 669 6.04 8.85 5.27
N LYS A 670 6.68 9.92 4.78
CA LYS A 670 7.72 10.65 5.53
C LYS A 670 7.24 11.02 6.93
N GLY A 671 8.01 10.62 7.95
CA GLY A 671 7.74 10.89 9.37
C GLY A 671 6.91 9.84 10.10
N CYS A 672 6.38 8.84 9.38
CA CYS A 672 5.39 7.90 9.92
C CYS A 672 5.94 6.56 10.37
N GLY A 673 7.16 6.25 9.92
CA GLY A 673 7.85 4.99 10.17
C GLY A 673 7.19 3.79 9.51
N LEU A 674 7.88 2.66 9.60
CA LEU A 674 7.40 1.36 9.18
C LEU A 674 6.62 0.67 10.32
N PHE A 675 5.59 -0.11 9.98
CA PHE A 675 4.88 -0.95 10.95
C PHE A 675 5.87 -1.88 11.68
N GLY A 676 5.90 -1.81 13.01
CA GLY A 676 6.88 -2.53 13.83
C GLY A 676 8.07 -1.71 14.35
N GLU A 677 8.27 -0.48 13.89
CA GLU A 677 9.30 0.41 14.47
C GLU A 677 8.89 0.98 15.84
N ASP A 678 9.83 1.03 16.79
CA ASP A 678 9.61 1.62 18.10
C ASP A 678 9.48 3.15 18.07
N VAL A 679 8.48 3.67 18.81
CA VAL A 679 8.23 5.10 18.99
C VAL A 679 8.99 5.61 20.22
N LYS A 680 10.00 6.46 20.03
CA LYS A 680 10.70 7.13 21.14
C LYS A 680 9.88 8.33 21.65
N PRO A 681 9.43 8.38 22.92
CA PRO A 681 8.51 9.42 23.39
C PRO A 681 9.17 10.82 23.48
N PRO A 682 8.38 11.90 23.33
CA PRO A 682 8.88 13.26 23.42
C PRO A 682 9.13 13.68 24.88
N ARG A 683 10.35 14.16 25.19
CA ARG A 683 10.71 14.75 26.49
C ARG A 683 9.90 16.03 26.76
N GLY A 684 8.95 15.97 27.70
CA GLY A 684 8.53 17.12 28.52
C GLY A 684 7.10 17.14 29.05
N ALA A 685 6.88 16.64 30.28
CA ALA A 685 5.91 17.17 31.26
C ALA A 685 6.26 16.60 32.66
N ALA A 686 6.61 17.48 33.59
CA ALA A 686 6.97 17.19 34.99
C ALA A 686 5.70 16.85 35.83
N ALA A 687 5.71 16.32 37.06
CA ALA A 687 6.69 16.34 38.14
C ALA A 687 6.29 15.36 39.28
N ALA A 688 7.30 15.01 40.09
CA ALA A 688 7.29 14.74 41.54
C ALA A 688 6.63 13.45 42.10
N VAL A 689 7.43 12.64 42.81
CA VAL A 689 7.47 12.59 44.30
C VAL A 689 8.62 11.67 44.79
N THR A 690 9.57 12.31 45.47
CA THR A 690 10.47 11.95 46.61
C THR A 690 11.41 10.72 46.62
N GLU A 691 12.71 11.06 46.85
CA GLU A 691 13.80 10.43 47.63
C GLU A 691 13.36 9.39 48.69
N ALA A 692 14.12 8.35 49.09
CA ALA A 692 15.55 8.01 49.09
C ALA A 692 15.65 6.46 49.14
N THR A 693 16.73 5.77 48.75
CA THR A 693 17.94 5.56 49.57
C THR A 693 18.97 4.75 48.74
N LEU A 694 20.23 5.12 48.90
CA LEU A 694 21.47 4.65 48.27
C LEU A 694 21.65 3.12 48.13
N THR A 695 22.11 2.66 46.96
CA THR A 695 23.46 2.08 46.70
C THR A 695 23.59 1.62 45.23
N ASP A 696 24.74 1.92 44.61
CA ASP A 696 25.24 1.47 43.29
C ASP A 696 24.52 1.98 42.01
N ILE A 697 25.34 2.21 40.95
CA ILE A 697 25.03 2.36 39.50
C ILE A 697 25.46 3.71 38.82
N ALA A 698 26.16 3.52 37.69
CA ALA A 698 26.38 4.32 36.47
C ALA A 698 26.11 5.84 36.44
N GLY A 699 27.09 6.58 35.89
CA GLY A 699 27.08 8.03 35.72
C GLY A 699 25.95 8.59 34.84
N PRO A 700 25.66 9.91 34.96
CA PRO A 700 24.43 10.51 34.45
C PRO A 700 24.46 10.66 32.92
N ALA A 701 23.48 10.03 32.26
CA ALA A 701 23.23 10.17 30.83
C ALA A 701 23.03 11.65 30.45
N ALA A 702 23.96 12.14 29.64
CA ALA A 702 24.02 13.52 29.20
C ALA A 702 22.74 13.98 28.50
N GLN A 703 22.41 15.25 28.71
CA GLN A 703 21.29 15.94 28.11
C GLN A 703 21.53 16.09 26.59
N ARG A 704 21.12 15.08 25.81
CA ARG A 704 21.27 15.05 24.34
C ARG A 704 20.64 16.28 23.68
N CYS A 705 21.42 16.97 22.86
CA CYS A 705 21.02 18.20 22.20
C CYS A 705 19.94 17.92 21.14
N LYS A 706 18.81 18.64 21.21
CA LYS A 706 17.71 18.52 20.23
C LYS A 706 18.09 19.09 18.85
N THR A 707 19.09 19.98 18.79
CA THR A 707 19.68 20.53 17.56
C THR A 707 21.20 20.63 17.72
N LEU A 708 21.94 20.36 16.65
CA LEU A 708 23.39 20.52 16.57
C LEU A 708 23.79 21.72 15.69
N ILE A 709 22.85 22.67 15.50
CA ILE A 709 23.10 23.91 14.76
C ILE A 709 24.32 24.63 15.32
N GLY A 710 25.29 24.91 14.45
CA GLY A 710 26.56 25.56 14.79
C GLY A 710 27.69 24.62 15.23
N VAL A 711 27.45 23.30 15.21
CA VAL A 711 28.48 22.26 15.32
C VAL A 711 28.83 21.78 13.91
N ALA A 712 30.13 21.76 13.61
CA ALA A 712 30.70 21.23 12.37
C ALA A 712 31.43 19.91 12.65
N PHE A 713 31.05 18.86 11.94
CA PHE A 713 31.71 17.57 11.97
C PHE A 713 32.80 17.53 10.90
N TYR A 714 34.00 17.13 11.29
CA TYR A 714 35.09 16.80 10.38
C TYR A 714 35.29 15.29 10.42
N VAL A 715 34.88 14.64 9.34
CA VAL A 715 35.02 13.19 9.17
C VAL A 715 36.33 12.96 8.45
N ILE A 716 37.24 12.25 9.09
CA ILE A 716 38.57 11.97 8.55
C ILE A 716 38.68 10.46 8.35
N VAL A 717 38.73 10.08 7.08
CA VAL A 717 38.94 8.70 6.65
C VAL A 717 40.43 8.48 6.48
N CYS A 718 40.96 7.47 7.18
CA CYS A 718 42.37 7.10 7.14
C CYS A 718 42.53 5.66 6.66
N PRO A 719 42.48 5.41 5.34
CA PRO A 719 42.72 4.10 4.77
C PRO A 719 44.06 3.54 5.28
N GLY A 720 44.10 2.27 5.70
CA GLY A 720 45.31 1.62 6.23
C GLY A 720 45.56 1.74 7.74
N GLY A 721 44.58 2.18 8.54
CA GLY A 721 44.54 1.90 9.98
C GLY A 721 45.39 2.80 10.89
N VAL A 722 45.87 3.93 10.37
CA VAL A 722 46.73 4.89 11.10
C VAL A 722 45.98 6.01 11.82
N ALA A 723 44.65 5.93 11.90
CA ALA A 723 43.80 7.00 12.47
C ALA A 723 44.25 7.44 13.87
N ALA A 724 44.71 6.50 14.71
CA ALA A 724 45.21 6.79 16.05
C ALA A 724 46.51 7.63 16.07
N GLU A 725 47.38 7.48 15.07
CA GLU A 725 48.64 8.22 14.96
C GLU A 725 48.43 9.65 14.47
N LEU A 726 47.41 9.88 13.64
CA LEU A 726 47.07 11.21 13.10
C LEU A 726 46.20 12.04 14.07
N THR A 727 45.53 11.39 15.02
CA THR A 727 44.63 12.05 15.99
C THR A 727 45.28 13.25 16.72
N PRO A 728 46.52 13.16 17.26
CA PRO A 728 47.14 14.28 17.98
C PRO A 728 47.45 15.48 17.07
N LEU A 729 47.87 15.22 15.83
CA LEU A 729 48.15 16.26 14.85
C LEU A 729 46.87 16.98 14.43
N LEU A 730 45.81 16.23 14.15
CA LEU A 730 44.52 16.75 13.70
C LEU A 730 43.79 17.53 14.79
N THR A 731 43.82 17.04 16.03
CA THR A 731 43.23 17.75 17.19
C THR A 731 43.96 19.05 17.50
N GLN A 732 45.30 19.08 17.36
CA GLN A 732 46.10 20.30 17.50
C GLN A 732 45.76 21.32 16.41
N ALA A 733 45.69 20.88 15.16
CA ALA A 733 45.50 21.76 14.01
C ALA A 733 44.06 22.28 13.85
N LEU A 734 43.05 21.48 14.21
CA LEU A 734 41.63 21.89 14.23
C LEU A 734 41.21 22.61 15.52
N HIS A 735 42.13 22.76 16.48
CA HIS A 735 41.86 23.30 17.82
C HIS A 735 40.63 22.67 18.49
N THR A 736 40.48 21.34 18.38
CA THR A 736 39.38 20.59 19.01
C THR A 736 39.90 19.51 19.94
N ASN A 737 39.30 19.45 21.14
CA ASN A 737 39.55 18.41 22.14
C ASN A 737 38.45 17.32 22.14
N CYS A 738 37.60 17.32 21.12
CA CYS A 738 36.45 16.41 21.00
C CYS A 738 36.59 15.58 19.73
N SER A 739 37.22 14.40 19.89
CA SER A 739 37.44 13.41 18.84
C SER A 739 36.86 12.06 19.19
N LEU A 740 36.23 11.39 18.23
CA LEU A 740 35.70 10.03 18.37
C LEU A 740 36.30 9.15 17.27
N ALA A 741 36.86 8.00 17.67
CA ALA A 741 37.17 6.93 16.72
C ALA A 741 35.88 6.18 16.40
N CYS A 742 35.54 6.13 15.13
CA CYS A 742 34.35 5.48 14.60
C CYS A 742 34.76 4.15 13.95
N ASN A 743 33.91 3.15 14.13
CA ASN A 743 33.98 1.82 13.52
C ASN A 743 32.57 1.39 13.09
N ALA A 744 32.44 0.24 12.41
CA ALA A 744 31.13 -0.30 11.99
C ALA A 744 30.05 -0.37 13.09
N ASP A 745 30.43 -0.60 14.36
CA ASP A 745 29.50 -0.68 15.51
C ASP A 745 29.17 0.70 16.14
N THR A 746 29.72 1.78 15.60
CA THR A 746 29.56 3.11 16.20
C THR A 746 28.14 3.60 16.02
N ALA A 747 27.35 3.55 17.10
CA ALA A 747 26.00 4.11 17.07
C ALA A 747 26.02 5.63 16.87
N THR A 748 25.05 6.15 16.09
CA THR A 748 24.83 7.60 15.90
C THR A 748 24.69 8.34 17.23
N SER A 749 24.19 7.68 18.27
CA SER A 749 24.09 8.26 19.62
C SER A 749 25.44 8.60 20.24
N SER A 750 26.49 7.83 19.97
CA SER A 750 27.85 8.11 20.48
C SER A 750 28.43 9.36 19.84
N ILE A 751 28.14 9.57 18.54
CA ILE A 751 28.52 10.78 17.80
C ILE A 751 27.74 12.00 18.32
N GLU A 752 26.44 11.84 18.62
CA GLU A 752 25.65 12.91 19.24
C GLU A 752 26.12 13.25 20.67
N ASP A 753 26.55 12.25 21.45
CA ASP A 753 27.04 12.43 22.82
C ASP A 753 28.37 13.20 22.84
N ILE A 754 29.29 12.94 21.89
CA ILE A 754 30.52 13.71 21.78
C ILE A 754 30.30 15.13 21.22
N ALA A 755 29.33 15.31 20.33
CA ALA A 755 28.94 16.64 19.85
C ALA A 755 28.29 17.49 20.97
N ALA A 756 27.51 16.87 21.84
CA ALA A 756 26.98 17.52 23.04
C ALA A 756 28.12 17.93 24.00
N GLU A 757 29.16 17.10 24.13
CA GLU A 757 30.35 17.43 24.92
C GLU A 757 31.15 18.60 24.33
N ALA A 758 31.36 18.62 23.01
CA ALA A 758 32.01 19.73 22.32
C ALA A 758 31.27 21.05 22.58
N ARG A 759 29.94 21.03 22.48
CA ARG A 759 29.10 22.20 22.76
C ARG A 759 29.17 22.64 24.23
N ARG A 760 29.22 21.71 25.19
CA ARG A 760 29.42 22.04 26.63
C ARG A 760 30.75 22.75 26.89
N ARG A 761 31.79 22.39 26.14
CA ARG A 761 33.13 23.02 26.22
C ARG A 761 33.26 24.30 25.39
N GLY A 762 32.20 24.73 24.70
CA GLY A 762 32.23 25.88 23.79
C GLY A 762 32.94 25.61 22.46
N GLY A 763 33.28 24.35 22.17
CA GLY A 763 33.84 23.92 20.89
C GLY A 763 32.80 23.91 19.78
N ARG A 764 33.22 24.25 18.56
CA ARG A 764 32.39 24.24 17.35
C ARG A 764 32.70 23.08 16.40
N HIS A 765 33.81 22.38 16.62
CA HIS A 765 34.29 21.33 15.73
C HIS A 765 34.35 19.99 16.46
N VAL A 766 33.85 18.93 15.82
CA VAL A 766 33.93 17.55 16.31
C VAL A 766 34.68 16.73 15.28
N LEU A 767 35.71 16.01 15.72
CA LEU A 767 36.50 15.14 14.85
C LEU A 767 35.97 13.71 14.91
N LEU A 768 35.61 13.13 13.76
CA LEU A 768 35.23 11.74 13.62
C LEU A 768 36.29 11.03 12.79
N LEU A 769 36.90 9.99 13.33
CA LEU A 769 38.02 9.29 12.72
C LEU A 769 37.57 7.89 12.31
N LEU A 770 37.57 7.60 11.01
CA LEU A 770 37.25 6.28 10.48
C LEU A 770 38.52 5.45 10.30
N GLY A 771 38.44 4.19 10.73
CA GLY A 771 39.53 3.21 10.63
C GLY A 771 39.78 2.72 9.20
N GLY A 772 40.82 1.88 9.06
CA GLY A 772 41.35 1.49 7.76
C GLY A 772 40.50 0.53 6.93
N ASP A 773 39.54 -0.16 7.56
CA ASP A 773 38.67 -1.17 6.95
C ASP A 773 37.18 -0.79 7.08
N ASP A 774 36.88 0.42 7.57
CA ASP A 774 35.52 0.90 7.73
C ASP A 774 35.02 1.53 6.41
N ASP A 775 33.83 1.13 5.98
CA ASP A 775 33.17 1.67 4.79
C ASP A 775 32.71 3.12 5.06
N ALA A 776 33.40 4.07 4.42
CA ALA A 776 33.11 5.49 4.52
C ALA A 776 31.77 5.86 3.90
N GLU A 777 31.34 5.19 2.83
CA GLU A 777 30.04 5.46 2.17
C GLU A 777 28.91 5.06 3.10
N ALA A 778 28.94 3.82 3.61
CA ALA A 778 27.98 3.32 4.58
C ALA A 778 27.93 4.19 5.85
N PHE A 779 29.09 4.67 6.33
CA PHE A 779 29.13 5.59 7.47
C PHE A 779 28.46 6.93 7.16
N CYS A 780 28.71 7.51 5.99
CA CYS A 780 28.13 8.79 5.58
C CYS A 780 26.60 8.68 5.44
N GLU A 781 26.12 7.61 4.81
CA GLU A 781 24.68 7.35 4.66
C GLU A 781 24.00 7.14 6.01
N THR A 782 24.61 6.34 6.89
CA THR A 782 24.03 5.97 8.18
C THR A 782 24.04 7.13 9.18
N HIS A 783 25.16 7.88 9.25
CA HIS A 783 25.39 8.84 10.33
C HIS A 783 25.38 10.29 9.84
N LEU A 784 26.10 10.64 8.77
CA LEU A 784 26.23 12.03 8.34
C LEU A 784 24.94 12.61 7.78
N LEU A 785 24.16 11.84 7.01
CA LEU A 785 22.83 12.28 6.55
C LEU A 785 21.90 12.58 7.73
N HIS A 786 21.89 11.73 8.77
CA HIS A 786 21.13 12.01 9.99
C HIS A 786 21.62 13.27 10.72
N LEU A 787 22.93 13.47 10.84
CA LEU A 787 23.48 14.63 11.55
C LEU A 787 23.26 15.95 10.80
N THR A 788 23.36 15.94 9.48
CA THR A 788 23.18 17.13 8.63
C THR A 788 21.69 17.44 8.40
N GLU A 789 20.89 16.47 7.98
CA GLU A 789 19.48 16.70 7.63
C GLU A 789 18.56 16.76 8.84
N ARG A 790 18.76 15.87 9.83
CA ARG A 790 17.86 15.75 11.00
C ARG A 790 18.33 16.54 12.22
N ARG A 791 19.64 16.79 12.36
CA ARG A 791 20.20 17.58 13.48
C ARG A 791 20.71 18.96 13.07
N HIS A 792 20.70 19.30 11.79
CA HIS A 792 21.14 20.59 11.24
C HIS A 792 22.59 20.96 11.60
N ALA A 793 23.46 19.96 11.72
CA ALA A 793 24.90 20.17 11.79
C ALA A 793 25.47 20.40 10.38
N THR A 794 26.68 20.96 10.29
CA THR A 794 27.46 20.93 9.05
C THR A 794 28.46 19.77 9.12
N ALA A 795 28.77 19.14 8.00
CA ALA A 795 29.79 18.10 7.93
C ALA A 795 30.71 18.36 6.74
N GLN A 796 31.98 17.98 6.90
CA GLN A 796 32.94 17.88 5.81
C GLN A 796 33.70 16.56 5.94
N VAL A 797 33.88 15.88 4.82
CA VAL A 797 34.54 14.57 4.74
C VAL A 797 35.89 14.74 4.06
N PHE A 798 36.94 14.29 4.74
CA PHE A 798 38.32 14.36 4.29
C PHE A 798 38.90 12.95 4.24
N THR A 799 39.51 12.59 3.11
CA THR A 799 40.34 11.39 3.03
C THR A 799 41.82 11.76 3.15
N VAL A 800 42.56 11.06 3.99
CA VAL A 800 44.01 11.25 4.11
C VAL A 800 44.74 10.16 3.34
N LEU A 801 45.47 10.55 2.29
CA LEU A 801 46.33 9.63 1.54
C LEU A 801 47.72 9.57 2.16
N LEU A 802 48.04 8.43 2.75
CA LEU A 802 49.39 8.15 3.23
C LEU A 802 50.30 7.58 2.12
N PRO A 803 51.59 7.98 2.09
CA PRO A 803 52.56 7.45 1.14
C PRO A 803 52.67 5.93 1.13
N ARG A 804 52.63 5.31 2.31
CA ARG A 804 52.72 3.85 2.47
C ARG A 804 51.53 3.11 1.89
N VAL A 805 50.33 3.70 1.99
CA VAL A 805 49.09 3.12 1.46
C VAL A 805 49.12 3.19 -0.06
N ALA A 806 49.42 4.36 -0.61
CA ALA A 806 49.59 4.53 -2.04
C ALA A 806 50.66 3.60 -2.62
N ALA A 807 51.81 3.48 -1.95
CA ALA A 807 52.88 2.57 -2.34
C ALA A 807 52.40 1.10 -2.36
N SER A 808 51.66 0.65 -1.33
CA SER A 808 51.15 -0.72 -1.29
C SER A 808 50.12 -1.04 -2.39
N ILE A 809 49.29 -0.06 -2.78
CA ILE A 809 48.31 -0.21 -3.86
C ILE A 809 48.99 -0.41 -5.22
N VAL A 810 50.10 0.29 -5.47
CA VAL A 810 50.82 0.21 -6.74
C VAL A 810 51.97 -0.81 -6.73
N GLU A 811 52.18 -1.51 -5.61
CA GLU A 811 53.23 -2.52 -5.47
C GLU A 811 52.80 -3.81 -6.17
N LEU A 812 53.54 -4.21 -7.19
CA LEU A 812 53.25 -5.40 -7.98
C LEU A 812 54.04 -6.57 -7.38
N VAL A 813 53.44 -7.26 -6.40
CA VAL A 813 54.02 -8.40 -5.66
C VAL A 813 53.24 -9.67 -5.97
N ASP A 814 53.93 -10.81 -5.99
CA ASP A 814 53.39 -12.12 -6.37
C ASP A 814 52.50 -12.79 -5.27
N GLU A 815 51.32 -13.22 -5.70
CA GLU A 815 50.34 -14.20 -5.19
C GLU A 815 49.86 -14.26 -3.70
N LEU A 816 50.54 -13.68 -2.70
CA LEU A 816 50.17 -13.93 -1.28
C LEU A 816 49.64 -12.72 -0.48
N LEU A 817 49.70 -11.50 -1.02
CA LEU A 817 49.21 -10.27 -0.37
C LEU A 817 48.08 -9.57 -1.16
N ALA A 818 47.57 -10.18 -2.23
CA ALA A 818 46.63 -9.54 -3.16
C ALA A 818 45.33 -9.08 -2.48
N SER A 819 44.70 -9.92 -1.65
CA SER A 819 43.42 -9.58 -1.00
C SER A 819 43.50 -8.35 -0.08
N ASP A 820 44.62 -8.16 0.63
CA ASP A 820 44.80 -7.01 1.53
C ASP A 820 45.05 -5.72 0.74
N VAL A 821 45.66 -5.83 -0.44
CA VAL A 821 45.93 -4.67 -1.32
C VAL A 821 44.65 -4.22 -2.01
N GLU A 822 43.86 -5.16 -2.55
CA GLU A 822 42.59 -4.83 -3.20
C GLU A 822 41.57 -4.28 -2.20
N GLY A 823 41.51 -4.84 -0.99
CA GLY A 823 40.68 -4.27 0.09
C GLY A 823 41.08 -2.84 0.47
N ARG A 824 42.39 -2.51 0.45
CA ARG A 824 42.85 -1.13 0.69
C ARG A 824 42.50 -0.17 -0.43
N LEU A 825 42.57 -0.64 -1.68
CA LEU A 825 42.17 0.14 -2.85
C LEU A 825 40.67 0.43 -2.80
N ASP A 826 39.86 -0.58 -2.50
CA ASP A 826 38.41 -0.45 -2.35
C ASP A 826 38.05 0.54 -1.25
N THR A 827 38.59 0.39 -0.03
CA THR A 827 38.34 1.34 1.07
C THR A 827 38.79 2.77 0.71
N LEU A 828 39.89 2.94 -0.02
CA LEU A 828 40.34 4.26 -0.47
C LEU A 828 39.40 4.87 -1.51
N LEU A 829 38.90 4.08 -2.46
CA LEU A 829 37.98 4.53 -3.50
C LEU A 829 36.62 4.92 -2.91
N SER A 830 36.07 4.08 -2.03
CA SER A 830 34.83 4.35 -1.28
C SER A 830 34.97 5.61 -0.44
N ALA A 831 36.12 5.81 0.23
CA ALA A 831 36.41 7.06 0.94
C ALA A 831 36.46 8.29 0.02
N ALA A 832 37.13 8.17 -1.14
CA ALA A 832 37.28 9.28 -2.07
C ALA A 832 35.94 9.72 -2.71
N ARG A 833 35.03 8.77 -2.98
CA ARG A 833 33.70 9.03 -3.57
C ARG A 833 32.83 9.94 -2.72
N VAL A 834 32.89 9.82 -1.39
CA VAL A 834 32.11 10.65 -0.45
C VAL A 834 32.89 11.82 0.16
N SER A 835 34.17 11.97 -0.19
CA SER A 835 35.01 13.04 0.36
C SER A 835 34.83 14.37 -0.37
N ASP A 836 34.75 15.46 0.38
CA ASP A 836 34.87 16.81 -0.18
C ASP A 836 36.31 17.12 -0.61
N ALA A 837 37.27 16.53 0.10
CA ALA A 837 38.68 16.79 -0.07
C ALA A 837 39.57 15.58 0.25
N LEU A 838 40.70 15.48 -0.45
CA LEU A 838 41.75 14.50 -0.18
C LEU A 838 43.06 15.22 0.17
N ILE A 839 43.64 14.82 1.29
CA ILE A 839 44.83 15.46 1.88
C ILE A 839 46.03 14.54 1.74
N THR A 840 47.11 15.05 1.14
CA THR A 840 48.41 14.36 1.09
C THR A 840 49.31 14.83 2.22
N MET A 841 50.10 13.91 2.78
CA MET A 841 51.12 14.20 3.80
C MET A 841 52.47 14.62 3.20
N VAL A 842 52.61 14.54 1.88
CA VAL A 842 53.84 14.82 1.11
C VAL A 842 53.57 15.98 0.14
N PRO A 843 54.51 16.94 -0.01
CA PRO A 843 54.36 18.05 -0.94
C PRO A 843 54.10 17.54 -2.37
N PRO A 844 53.30 18.26 -3.19
CA PRO A 844 53.00 17.83 -4.55
C PRO A 844 54.26 17.66 -5.43
N GLU A 845 55.33 18.42 -5.14
CA GLU A 845 56.63 18.31 -5.80
C GLU A 845 57.35 16.99 -5.49
N GLU A 846 57.13 16.44 -4.30
CA GLU A 846 57.82 15.25 -3.77
C GLU A 846 57.01 13.95 -3.93
N LEU A 847 55.75 14.03 -4.39
CA LEU A 847 54.92 12.85 -4.66
C LEU A 847 55.59 11.91 -5.67
N SER A 848 55.72 10.66 -5.28
CA SER A 848 56.14 9.55 -6.14
C SER A 848 55.15 9.34 -7.30
N ARG A 849 55.60 8.61 -8.34
CA ARG A 849 54.72 8.27 -9.47
C ARG A 849 53.53 7.41 -9.05
N GLY A 850 53.72 6.51 -8.07
CA GLY A 850 52.65 5.69 -7.52
C GLY A 850 51.59 6.52 -6.80
N GLU A 851 52.02 7.45 -5.94
CA GLU A 851 51.10 8.37 -5.26
C GLU A 851 50.31 9.24 -6.23
N ARG A 852 50.96 9.76 -7.28
CA ARG A 852 50.28 10.52 -8.33
C ARG A 852 49.25 9.66 -9.09
N ALA A 853 49.57 8.41 -9.36
CA ALA A 853 48.64 7.50 -10.03
C ALA A 853 47.41 7.21 -9.17
N VAL A 854 47.60 6.92 -7.88
CA VAL A 854 46.50 6.72 -6.93
C VAL A 854 45.64 7.98 -6.79
N LEU A 855 46.26 9.17 -6.74
CA LEU A 855 45.52 10.43 -6.73
C LEU A 855 44.69 10.65 -8.01
N GLN A 856 45.25 10.33 -9.19
CA GLN A 856 44.49 10.39 -10.45
C GLN A 856 43.28 9.45 -10.42
N VAL A 857 43.45 8.25 -9.86
CA VAL A 857 42.37 7.29 -9.67
C VAL A 857 41.29 7.84 -8.72
N CYS A 858 41.66 8.43 -7.58
CA CYS A 858 40.71 9.07 -6.67
C CYS A 858 39.96 10.25 -7.30
N CYS A 859 40.64 11.12 -8.06
CA CYS A 859 40.00 12.21 -8.79
C CYS A 859 39.07 11.72 -9.92
N ARG A 860 39.28 10.50 -10.43
CA ARG A 860 38.39 9.88 -11.41
C ARG A 860 37.17 9.26 -10.75
N ALA A 861 37.32 8.67 -9.56
CA ALA A 861 36.21 8.20 -8.76
C ALA A 861 35.32 9.34 -8.24
N ASN A 862 35.90 10.51 -7.96
CA ASN A 862 35.17 11.71 -7.58
C ASN A 862 35.72 12.96 -8.31
N PRO A 863 35.05 13.41 -9.40
CA PRO A 863 35.46 14.58 -10.17
C PRO A 863 35.44 15.90 -9.38
N ASP A 864 34.65 15.98 -8.32
CA ASP A 864 34.49 17.18 -7.48
C ASP A 864 35.50 17.23 -6.33
N LEU A 865 36.37 16.22 -6.20
CA LEU A 865 37.34 16.06 -5.12
C LEU A 865 38.43 17.16 -5.16
N THR A 866 38.54 17.93 -4.08
CA THR A 866 39.61 18.92 -3.92
C THR A 866 40.86 18.33 -3.26
N LEU A 867 42.05 18.63 -3.81
CA LEU A 867 43.31 18.09 -3.28
C LEU A 867 44.07 19.13 -2.47
N PHE A 868 44.50 18.76 -1.25
CA PHE A 868 45.29 19.61 -0.37
C PHE A 868 46.59 18.96 0.05
N TYR A 869 47.63 19.77 0.22
CA TYR A 869 48.86 19.35 0.88
C TYR A 869 48.91 19.90 2.32
N GLY A 870 49.02 18.98 3.28
CA GLY A 870 49.14 19.31 4.70
C GLY A 870 47.86 19.90 5.31
N TRP A 871 47.72 19.77 6.63
CA TRP A 871 46.52 20.21 7.34
C TRP A 871 46.55 21.72 7.68
N ASP A 872 47.74 22.27 7.98
CA ASP A 872 47.87 23.62 8.56
C ASP A 872 47.79 24.78 7.54
N ALA A 873 47.79 24.48 6.23
CA ALA A 873 47.98 25.52 5.22
C ALA A 873 47.04 25.45 4.01
N HIS A 874 46.15 24.46 3.92
CA HIS A 874 45.14 24.30 2.86
C HIS A 874 45.61 24.81 1.49
N HIS A 875 46.76 24.36 1.01
CA HIS A 875 47.22 24.74 -0.33
C HIS A 875 46.56 23.80 -1.34
N PRO A 876 45.52 24.25 -2.06
CA PRO A 876 44.93 23.43 -3.09
C PRO A 876 45.96 23.21 -4.19
N PHE A 877 46.06 21.99 -4.69
CA PHE A 877 46.85 21.69 -5.87
C PHE A 877 46.02 20.87 -6.86
N THR A 878 46.47 20.83 -8.11
CA THR A 878 45.88 19.96 -9.12
C THR A 878 46.92 18.94 -9.54
N VAL A 879 46.48 17.70 -9.75
CA VAL A 879 47.34 16.69 -10.34
C VAL A 879 47.41 16.99 -11.83
N CYS A 880 48.52 17.59 -12.28
CA CYS A 880 48.73 17.85 -13.70
C CYS A 880 48.85 16.53 -14.47
N ASP A 881 48.00 16.34 -15.48
CA ASP A 881 48.21 15.37 -16.56
C ASP A 881 49.42 15.79 -17.40
N ARG A 882 50.63 15.56 -16.88
CA ARG A 882 51.83 15.55 -17.72
C ARG A 882 52.03 14.15 -18.29
N THR A 883 51.09 13.70 -19.12
CA THR A 883 51.47 12.90 -20.29
C THR A 883 52.16 13.87 -21.25
N LEU A 884 53.48 14.05 -21.06
CA LEU A 884 54.34 14.72 -22.02
C LEU A 884 54.21 13.99 -23.37
N ALA A 885 53.36 14.52 -24.25
CA ALA A 885 53.42 14.25 -25.66
C ALA A 885 54.79 14.75 -26.17
N GLY A 886 55.68 13.79 -26.42
CA GLY A 886 56.83 13.81 -27.32
C GLY A 886 57.71 15.06 -27.39
N ASN A 887 58.97 14.92 -26.95
CA ASN A 887 60.10 15.30 -27.80
C ASN A 887 61.29 14.37 -27.53
N GLY A 888 61.86 13.86 -28.61
CA GLY A 888 62.73 12.69 -28.61
C GLY A 888 64.04 12.82 -27.85
N SER A 889 64.44 11.71 -27.22
CA SER A 889 65.82 11.31 -27.09
C SER A 889 65.85 9.83 -26.73
N THR A 890 66.52 9.07 -27.57
CA THR A 890 66.87 7.67 -27.40
C THR A 890 67.59 7.37 -26.08
N SER A 891 67.41 6.13 -25.62
CA SER A 891 68.06 5.44 -24.50
C SER A 891 67.59 5.81 -23.08
N ASP A 892 66.63 5.02 -22.57
CA ASP A 892 66.94 4.15 -21.44
C ASP A 892 66.06 2.90 -21.48
N ALA A 893 66.71 1.74 -21.51
CA ALA A 893 66.06 0.44 -21.35
C ALA A 893 65.67 0.30 -19.88
N GLY A 894 64.35 0.28 -19.63
CA GLY A 894 63.76 0.26 -18.29
C GLY A 894 62.81 1.44 -18.08
N ALA A 895 61.78 1.58 -18.92
CA ALA A 895 60.75 2.59 -18.75
C ALA A 895 60.11 2.41 -17.36
N ALA A 896 60.29 3.40 -16.50
CA ALA A 896 59.76 3.40 -15.14
C ALA A 896 58.22 3.30 -15.14
N PRO A 897 57.61 2.77 -14.07
CA PRO A 897 56.19 2.45 -14.06
C PRO A 897 55.31 3.68 -14.28
N THR A 898 54.19 3.47 -14.98
CA THR A 898 53.27 4.52 -15.42
C THR A 898 51.81 4.07 -15.33
N LEU A 899 50.92 5.02 -15.03
CA LEU A 899 49.47 4.84 -15.16
C LEU A 899 49.06 5.10 -16.62
N LYS A 900 48.22 4.23 -17.18
CA LYS A 900 47.65 4.36 -18.51
C LYS A 900 46.12 4.40 -18.42
N GLU A 901 45.53 5.43 -19.01
CA GLU A 901 44.10 5.50 -19.25
C GLU A 901 43.80 4.83 -20.59
N MET A 902 42.89 3.87 -20.59
CA MET A 902 42.43 3.14 -21.75
C MET A 902 40.90 3.25 -21.81
N LYS A 903 40.35 3.40 -23.00
CA LYS A 903 38.90 3.50 -23.21
C LYS A 903 38.42 2.31 -24.00
N VAL A 904 37.36 1.69 -23.52
CA VAL A 904 36.65 0.60 -24.16
C VAL A 904 35.31 1.18 -24.61
N CYS A 905 35.13 1.36 -25.92
CA CYS A 905 33.96 2.03 -26.48
C CYS A 905 33.24 1.12 -27.47
N THR A 906 31.90 1.12 -27.46
CA THR A 906 31.14 0.56 -28.58
C THR A 906 30.89 1.64 -29.63
N PRO A 907 30.82 1.28 -30.93
CA PRO A 907 30.39 2.22 -31.96
C PRO A 907 29.01 2.80 -31.64
N ALA A 908 28.76 4.04 -32.06
CA ALA A 908 27.45 4.67 -31.89
C ALA A 908 26.34 3.81 -32.51
N GLY A 909 25.26 3.59 -31.76
CA GLY A 909 24.16 2.73 -32.19
C GLY A 909 24.44 1.23 -32.12
N VAL A 910 25.55 0.80 -31.50
CA VAL A 910 25.84 -0.61 -31.21
C VAL A 910 25.75 -0.86 -29.70
N PRO A 911 24.84 -1.73 -29.24
CA PRO A 911 24.69 -2.04 -27.83
C PRO A 911 25.80 -2.98 -27.34
N VAL A 912 25.93 -3.08 -26.02
CA VAL A 912 26.74 -4.10 -25.37
C VAL A 912 25.97 -5.42 -25.32
N ALA A 913 26.66 -6.53 -25.58
CA ALA A 913 26.09 -7.87 -25.46
C ALA A 913 25.85 -8.22 -23.97
N PRO A 914 24.58 -8.43 -23.53
CA PRO A 914 24.26 -8.67 -22.12
C PRO A 914 24.96 -9.89 -21.54
N ALA A 915 25.02 -10.98 -22.29
CA ALA A 915 25.70 -12.21 -21.87
C ALA A 915 27.23 -12.02 -21.72
N ALA A 916 27.85 -11.22 -22.57
CA ALA A 916 29.28 -10.91 -22.46
C ALA A 916 29.57 -10.02 -21.26
N LEU A 917 28.72 -9.01 -21.01
CA LEU A 917 28.82 -8.17 -19.81
C LEU A 917 28.62 -9.00 -18.54
N ALA A 918 27.64 -9.91 -18.52
CA ALA A 918 27.41 -10.81 -17.39
C ALA A 918 28.58 -11.77 -17.15
N PHE A 919 29.29 -12.21 -18.19
CA PHE A 919 30.52 -12.98 -17.98
C PHE A 919 31.57 -12.16 -17.22
N LEU A 920 31.71 -10.87 -17.54
CA LEU A 920 32.63 -9.97 -16.85
C LEU A 920 32.24 -9.65 -15.40
N THR A 921 31.02 -9.97 -14.97
CA THR A 921 30.61 -9.86 -13.56
C THR A 921 30.99 -11.06 -12.71
N HIS A 922 31.54 -12.12 -13.29
CA HIS A 922 32.02 -13.27 -12.54
C HIS A 922 33.39 -12.98 -11.93
N ALA A 923 33.60 -13.38 -10.67
CA ALA A 923 34.87 -13.21 -9.98
C ALA A 923 36.04 -13.80 -10.80
N GLY A 924 37.13 -13.03 -10.92
CA GLY A 924 38.32 -13.38 -11.69
C GLY A 924 38.24 -13.09 -13.20
N ALA A 925 37.12 -12.55 -13.71
CA ALA A 925 36.98 -12.26 -15.14
C ALA A 925 38.02 -11.27 -15.68
N LEU A 926 38.58 -10.41 -14.81
CA LEU A 926 39.61 -9.42 -15.17
C LEU A 926 41.02 -9.84 -14.73
N ASP A 927 41.25 -11.09 -14.31
CA ASP A 927 42.56 -11.60 -13.85
C ASP A 927 43.68 -11.39 -14.88
N CYS A 928 43.35 -11.23 -16.17
CA CYS A 928 44.33 -10.89 -17.20
C CYS A 928 45.11 -9.58 -16.92
N PHE A 929 44.55 -8.65 -16.15
CA PHE A 929 45.23 -7.44 -15.71
C PHE A 929 46.05 -7.61 -14.42
N TYR A 930 46.11 -8.81 -13.83
CA TYR A 930 46.76 -9.08 -12.53
C TYR A 930 47.72 -10.28 -12.59
N ALA A 931 47.49 -11.25 -13.47
CA ALA A 931 48.12 -12.58 -13.50
C ALA A 931 49.64 -12.64 -13.75
N ALA A 932 50.28 -11.54 -14.15
CA ALA A 932 51.72 -11.51 -14.44
C ALA A 932 52.53 -10.57 -13.53
N GLY A 933 51.88 -9.84 -12.62
CA GLY A 933 52.54 -8.76 -11.85
C GLY A 933 53.14 -7.64 -12.73
N GLU A 934 52.83 -7.62 -14.02
CA GLU A 934 53.35 -6.64 -14.98
C GLU A 934 52.45 -5.40 -15.07
N CYS A 935 51.15 -5.59 -14.84
CA CYS A 935 50.16 -4.54 -14.74
C CYS A 935 49.17 -4.82 -13.59
N ARG A 936 48.40 -3.80 -13.18
CA ARG A 936 47.29 -3.89 -12.24
C ARG A 936 46.20 -2.90 -12.66
N LEU A 937 44.96 -3.37 -12.76
CA LEU A 937 43.80 -2.50 -12.99
C LEU A 937 43.43 -1.82 -11.67
N LEU A 938 43.45 -0.49 -11.63
CA LEU A 938 43.17 0.29 -10.42
C LEU A 938 41.75 0.88 -10.41
N PHE A 939 41.13 1.01 -11.58
CA PHE A 939 39.82 1.62 -11.73
C PHE A 939 39.19 1.21 -13.06
N ALA A 940 37.92 0.85 -13.03
CA ALA A 940 37.07 0.77 -14.21
C ALA A 940 35.74 1.45 -13.88
N GLN A 941 35.28 2.34 -14.75
CA GLN A 941 33.95 2.96 -14.61
C GLN A 941 33.43 3.44 -15.96
N GLY A 942 32.12 3.29 -16.20
CA GLY A 942 31.51 3.71 -17.44
C GLY A 942 30.00 3.48 -17.53
N ASP A 943 29.38 4.15 -18.49
CA ASP A 943 27.97 3.96 -18.82
C ASP A 943 27.86 3.12 -20.09
N VAL A 944 27.05 2.05 -20.04
CA VAL A 944 26.85 1.14 -21.17
C VAL A 944 25.38 1.03 -21.56
N TRP A 945 25.14 0.84 -22.86
CA TRP A 945 23.81 0.61 -23.38
C TRP A 945 23.53 -0.89 -23.49
N VAL A 946 22.58 -1.36 -22.67
CA VAL A 946 22.09 -2.74 -22.69
C VAL A 946 20.75 -2.77 -23.45
N PRO A 947 20.60 -3.58 -24.52
CA PRO A 947 19.48 -3.49 -25.45
C PRO A 947 18.14 -3.91 -24.81
N THR A 948 18.18 -4.80 -23.83
CA THR A 948 17.01 -5.30 -23.07
C THR A 948 16.53 -4.37 -21.97
N ARG A 949 17.21 -3.23 -21.74
CA ARG A 949 16.95 -2.31 -20.61
C ARG A 949 16.39 -0.95 -21.03
N GLY A 950 15.82 -0.85 -22.23
CA GLY A 950 15.10 0.34 -22.68
C GLY A 950 15.97 1.59 -22.74
N SER A 951 15.56 2.65 -22.04
CA SER A 951 16.25 3.95 -21.97
C SER A 951 17.20 4.09 -20.78
N THR A 952 17.32 3.09 -19.91
CA THR A 952 18.18 3.16 -18.72
C THR A 952 19.62 2.81 -19.09
N GLN A 953 20.60 3.56 -18.59
CA GLN A 953 22.03 3.23 -18.70
C GLN A 953 22.38 2.08 -17.75
N GLY A 954 23.30 1.22 -18.15
CA GLY A 954 23.99 0.34 -17.21
C GLY A 954 25.23 1.05 -16.70
N PHE A 955 25.26 1.42 -15.43
CA PHE A 955 26.46 1.95 -14.80
C PHE A 955 27.37 0.77 -14.43
N VAL A 956 28.55 0.72 -15.02
CA VAL A 956 29.53 -0.36 -14.83
C VAL A 956 30.70 0.17 -14.04
N TYR A 957 31.13 -0.55 -13.00
CA TYR A 957 32.31 -0.21 -12.22
C TYR A 957 33.13 -1.44 -11.81
N LEU A 958 34.37 -1.24 -11.41
CA LEU A 958 35.27 -2.30 -10.96
C LEU A 958 34.91 -2.75 -9.52
N ASP A 959 34.70 -4.04 -9.33
CA ASP A 959 34.90 -4.70 -8.03
C ASP A 959 36.37 -5.14 -7.96
N ALA A 960 37.16 -4.35 -7.24
CA ALA A 960 38.59 -4.58 -7.08
C ALA A 960 38.88 -5.85 -6.28
N THR A 961 38.02 -6.25 -5.34
CA THR A 961 38.25 -7.41 -4.48
C THR A 961 38.01 -8.72 -5.24
N SER A 962 37.01 -8.74 -6.11
CA SER A 962 36.65 -9.94 -6.90
C SER A 962 37.28 -9.98 -8.30
N HIS A 963 38.05 -8.95 -8.69
CA HIS A 963 38.59 -8.77 -10.05
C HIS A 963 37.51 -8.92 -11.14
N CYS A 964 36.36 -8.29 -10.96
CA CYS A 964 35.26 -8.34 -11.91
C CYS A 964 34.56 -6.98 -12.05
N LEU A 965 33.62 -6.88 -12.98
CA LEU A 965 32.78 -5.70 -13.14
C LEU A 965 31.46 -5.88 -12.36
N ALA A 966 31.00 -4.83 -11.71
CA ALA A 966 29.65 -4.72 -11.19
C ALA A 966 28.81 -3.83 -12.11
N VAL A 967 27.51 -4.11 -12.19
CA VAL A 967 26.57 -3.39 -13.07
C VAL A 967 25.34 -2.97 -12.27
N GLU A 968 25.07 -1.68 -12.26
CA GLU A 968 23.95 -1.04 -11.57
C GLU A 968 23.09 -0.21 -12.53
N PRO A 969 21.84 0.10 -12.19
CA PRO A 969 21.03 1.03 -12.98
C PRO A 969 21.62 2.45 -12.91
N GLY A 970 21.96 2.99 -14.07
CA GLY A 970 22.46 4.35 -14.26
C GLY A 970 21.36 5.36 -14.58
N LYS A 971 21.75 6.51 -15.14
CA LYS A 971 20.80 7.57 -15.56
C LYS A 971 20.06 7.15 -16.83
N GLU A 972 18.95 7.82 -17.12
CA GLU A 972 18.31 7.64 -18.43
C GLU A 972 19.15 8.29 -19.54
N TRP A 973 19.21 7.64 -20.71
CA TRP A 973 19.84 8.20 -21.90
C TRP A 973 19.16 9.50 -22.30
N THR A 974 19.96 10.55 -22.52
CA THR A 974 19.47 11.86 -22.98
C THR A 974 19.03 11.84 -24.45
N SER A 975 19.52 10.88 -25.24
CA SER A 975 19.13 10.66 -26.62
C SER A 975 17.90 9.74 -26.71
N ALA A 976 16.83 10.25 -27.33
CA ALA A 976 15.62 9.46 -27.61
C ALA A 976 15.83 8.42 -28.72
N SER A 977 16.93 8.51 -29.47
CA SER A 977 17.29 7.62 -30.57
C SER A 977 18.41 6.67 -30.16
N ASP A 978 18.19 5.37 -30.35
CA ASP A 978 19.19 4.33 -30.07
C ASP A 978 20.46 4.50 -30.92
N ALA A 979 20.35 5.08 -32.12
CA ALA A 979 21.47 5.29 -33.04
C ALA A 979 22.53 6.28 -32.50
N ASP A 980 22.16 7.12 -31.55
CA ASP A 980 23.04 8.15 -30.97
C ASP A 980 23.66 7.70 -29.63
N ARG A 981 23.31 6.51 -29.14
CA ARG A 981 23.84 5.98 -27.86
C ARG A 981 25.24 5.40 -28.06
N THR A 982 26.13 5.71 -27.13
CA THR A 982 27.53 5.24 -27.11
C THR A 982 27.85 4.67 -25.74
N SER A 983 28.30 3.42 -25.70
CA SER A 983 28.80 2.82 -24.45
C SER A 983 30.27 3.15 -24.29
N GLU A 984 30.68 3.62 -23.11
CA GLU A 984 32.08 3.96 -22.82
C GLU A 984 32.45 3.46 -21.43
N LEU A 985 33.49 2.63 -21.35
CA LEU A 985 34.11 2.15 -20.12
C LEU A 985 35.57 2.65 -20.08
N THR A 986 35.91 3.41 -19.04
CA THR A 986 37.27 3.91 -18.82
C THR A 986 38.02 3.01 -17.87
N LEU A 987 39.23 2.58 -18.24
CA LEU A 987 40.13 1.74 -17.45
C LEU A 987 41.40 2.53 -17.09
N LEU A 988 41.80 2.52 -15.83
CA LEU A 988 43.10 3.05 -15.38
C LEU A 988 43.98 1.89 -14.94
N VAL A 989 45.03 1.62 -15.72
CA VAL A 989 45.91 0.47 -15.52
C VAL A 989 47.31 0.94 -15.15
N TRP A 990 47.80 0.49 -13.99
CA TRP A 990 49.18 0.71 -13.56
C TRP A 990 50.08 -0.33 -14.22
N CYS A 991 51.13 0.11 -14.92
CA CYS A 991 52.00 -0.74 -15.71
C CYS A 991 53.45 -0.58 -15.27
N THR A 992 54.19 -1.69 -15.11
CA THR A 992 55.62 -1.70 -14.77
C THR A 992 56.50 -0.97 -15.79
N ASN A 993 56.16 -1.09 -17.08
CA ASN A 993 56.91 -0.57 -18.21
C ASN A 993 56.02 -0.44 -19.47
N ASP A 994 56.58 0.04 -20.58
CA ASP A 994 55.83 0.24 -21.84
C ASP A 994 55.39 -1.07 -22.52
N ALA A 995 56.08 -2.19 -22.27
CA ALA A 995 55.68 -3.50 -22.80
C ALA A 995 54.42 -4.01 -22.09
N ALA A 996 54.37 -3.88 -20.76
CA ALA A 996 53.18 -4.16 -19.95
C ALA A 996 52.00 -3.26 -20.33
N ALA A 997 52.26 -1.97 -20.60
CA ALA A 997 51.24 -1.05 -21.10
C ALA A 997 50.67 -1.49 -22.47
N SER A 998 51.51 -2.04 -23.34
CA SER A 998 51.07 -2.57 -24.64
C SER A 998 50.24 -3.86 -24.48
N ALA A 999 50.61 -4.72 -23.52
CA ALA A 999 49.83 -5.92 -23.18
C ALA A 999 48.45 -5.56 -22.60
N ALA A 1000 48.40 -4.62 -21.64
CA ALA A 1000 47.15 -4.09 -21.09
C ALA A 1000 46.26 -3.46 -22.17
N ALA A 1001 46.83 -2.75 -23.14
CA ALA A 1001 46.07 -2.21 -24.28
C ALA A 1001 45.48 -3.32 -25.17
N ALA A 1002 46.18 -4.43 -25.35
CA ALA A 1002 45.65 -5.61 -26.06
C ALA A 1002 44.50 -6.28 -25.28
N HIS A 1003 44.60 -6.34 -23.94
CA HIS A 1003 43.50 -6.81 -23.09
C HIS A 1003 42.28 -5.89 -23.19
N ALA A 1004 42.46 -4.57 -23.13
CA ALA A 1004 41.37 -3.59 -23.31
C ALA A 1004 40.71 -3.72 -24.69
N ALA A 1005 41.48 -3.87 -25.77
CA ALA A 1005 40.94 -4.10 -27.11
C ALA A 1005 40.17 -5.44 -27.21
N THR A 1006 40.61 -6.46 -26.48
CA THR A 1006 39.89 -7.75 -26.41
C THR A 1006 38.56 -7.59 -25.67
N LEU A 1007 38.54 -6.86 -24.56
CA LEU A 1007 37.31 -6.50 -23.84
C LEU A 1007 36.33 -5.73 -24.73
N GLU A 1008 36.83 -4.78 -25.52
CA GLU A 1008 36.02 -4.02 -26.47
C GLU A 1008 35.32 -4.93 -27.47
N GLN A 1009 36.06 -5.83 -28.11
CA GLN A 1009 35.49 -6.80 -29.05
C GLN A 1009 34.53 -7.78 -28.38
N GLN A 1010 34.78 -8.16 -27.12
CA GLN A 1010 33.90 -9.04 -26.37
C GLN A 1010 32.59 -8.35 -26.01
N LEU A 1011 32.62 -7.10 -25.56
CA LEU A 1011 31.44 -6.34 -25.17
C LEU A 1011 30.57 -5.92 -26.35
N GLN A 1012 31.16 -5.68 -27.53
CA GLN A 1012 30.41 -5.34 -28.73
C GLN A 1012 29.43 -6.46 -29.13
N TRP A 1013 28.19 -6.07 -29.44
CA TRP A 1013 27.21 -6.97 -30.01
C TRP A 1013 27.68 -7.54 -31.35
N SER A 1014 27.59 -8.86 -31.50
CA SER A 1014 27.88 -9.55 -32.77
C SER A 1014 26.73 -10.45 -33.15
N GLU A 1015 26.13 -10.22 -34.32
CA GLU A 1015 25.02 -11.03 -34.83
C GLU A 1015 25.37 -12.53 -34.90
N ALA A 1016 26.62 -12.87 -35.21
CA ALA A 1016 27.08 -14.25 -35.29
C ALA A 1016 27.18 -14.96 -33.93
N ARG A 1017 27.36 -14.20 -32.83
CA ARG A 1017 27.50 -14.74 -31.46
C ARG A 1017 26.22 -14.61 -30.65
N ASP A 1018 25.55 -13.46 -30.76
CA ASP A 1018 24.49 -13.02 -29.85
C ASP A 1018 23.09 -13.09 -30.50
N GLY A 1019 23.00 -13.35 -31.80
CA GLY A 1019 21.76 -13.49 -32.56
C GLY A 1019 21.37 -12.27 -33.39
N SER A 1020 20.35 -12.41 -34.24
CA SER A 1020 19.96 -11.38 -35.23
C SER A 1020 19.11 -10.24 -34.67
N ASP A 1021 18.53 -10.39 -33.47
CA ASP A 1021 17.69 -9.35 -32.84
C ASP A 1021 18.11 -9.10 -31.39
N TRP A 1022 18.66 -7.91 -31.13
CA TRP A 1022 19.13 -7.48 -29.81
C TRP A 1022 18.02 -7.31 -28.77
N LEU A 1023 16.74 -7.14 -29.18
CA LEU A 1023 15.61 -7.00 -28.24
C LEU A 1023 15.18 -8.35 -27.67
N SER A 1024 15.53 -9.43 -28.36
CA SER A 1024 15.30 -10.82 -27.95
C SER A 1024 16.53 -11.47 -27.30
N ALA A 1025 17.58 -10.68 -27.06
CA ALA A 1025 18.83 -11.15 -26.51
C ALA A 1025 18.63 -11.87 -25.17
N TYR A 1026 19.31 -13.00 -24.98
CA TYR A 1026 19.39 -13.62 -23.67
C TYR A 1026 20.15 -12.69 -22.72
N ASP A 1027 19.46 -12.23 -21.69
CA ASP A 1027 19.98 -11.27 -20.73
C ASP A 1027 20.04 -11.87 -19.32
N PRO A 1028 21.21 -12.41 -18.94
CA PRO A 1028 21.44 -12.95 -17.62
C PRO A 1028 21.85 -11.89 -16.57
N LEU A 1029 21.86 -10.60 -16.92
CA LEU A 1029 22.17 -9.54 -15.95
C LEU A 1029 21.04 -9.43 -14.91
N PRO A 1030 21.35 -8.97 -13.68
CA PRO A 1030 20.34 -8.68 -12.67
C PRO A 1030 19.22 -7.79 -13.24
N GLN A 1031 17.97 -8.06 -12.86
CA GLN A 1031 16.85 -7.20 -13.24
C GLN A 1031 17.01 -5.83 -12.57
N TRP A 1032 16.84 -4.76 -13.34
CA TRP A 1032 16.74 -3.40 -12.81
C TRP A 1032 15.27 -3.17 -12.43
N GLU A 1033 15.01 -2.81 -11.18
CA GLU A 1033 13.66 -2.57 -10.65
C GLU A 1033 13.03 -1.26 -11.17
#